data_AF-A0A261BTK7-F1
#
_entry.id   AF-A0A261BTK7-F1
#
_cell.length_a   1.000
_cell.length_b   1.000
_cell.length_c   1.000
_cell.angle_alpha   90.00
_cell.angle_beta   90.00
_cell.angle_gamma   90.00
#
_symmetry.space_group_name_H-M   'P 1'
#
loop_
_entity.id
_entity.type
_entity.pdbx_description
1 polymer ?
#
loop_
_entity_poly.entity_id
_entity_poly.type
_entity_poly.pdbx_seq_one_letter_code
_entity_poly.pdbx_strand_id
1 'polypeptide(L)'
;MCGSDDSFEDFVADSQMSSVRRPRETEDSEVACSQRPDAAHDTMVEDLDDDVKPADVEVDDVIKILVATDIHCGYGENKPNIHTDAVNTFEEVLQIATEQKVDMVLLGGDLYHENNPSRECQHRVTQLLRKYCLNENPIALEFLSDASVNFNQSVFDHVNYYDQNLNVGLPIFTIHGNHDDLSGKGLTALDLLHEAGLVNLFGKHESIQEFLISPILLRKGETRLALYGLGSQRDDRLVRAFKDENITFLRPNAGAEDWFNLFVLHQNRPRRAMHRSTGNYLPESLIPQFFDLLVWGHEHECKPDPQYVAASEAVGDGFYILQPGSTVATSLTPEEALQKNVFLIKIKGRKFASKPIPLQTVRPMICDELLLDKIPPGCRPATKLDRPRNRDGRYIDEMAIEAKLNEMIARAKAKRGPRQPEMPLIRLKVIYDGDWLDITPANAKRIGLRYENTVANAVDMVTIKKNVSSEARARRQRGQQNNELADELGHVSAANLQTMINDYFTHQPLDDQMTVLKPFGIGKALDQYSEIEEGGTAASANRNFDNCLLAQIGVVRNTLKKMPLPPIESLSDMESFRDLIEKDLFELKKADCERPATAPEGEEDEDDERRFYMPTPQRFNEEEEDDDEPMNSDDEPVSVFSRAASQPKTRGRGRGSRGGATRGTRGKATKASTSRAQIDSDDDGFVVLDDSDSPPPPARATRGRGRAKATTTSRKRDMSFF
;
A
#
# COMPACT_ATOMS: atom_id res chain seq x y z
N MET A 1 -48.41 -0.47 -61.37
CA MET A 1 -49.69 -1.18 -61.09
C MET A 1 -49.66 -1.43 -59.59
N CYS A 2 -50.19 -0.52 -58.75
CA CYS A 2 -51.59 -0.06 -58.64
C CYS A 2 -52.47 -1.18 -58.04
N GLY A 3 -53.10 -1.02 -56.87
CA GLY A 3 -53.12 0.11 -55.92
C GLY A 3 -53.42 -0.36 -54.48
N SER A 4 -53.37 0.51 -53.46
CA SER A 4 -54.44 1.44 -53.01
C SER A 4 -55.67 0.75 -52.39
N ASP A 5 -56.25 1.15 -51.27
CA ASP A 5 -55.89 2.11 -50.19
C ASP A 5 -56.88 1.84 -49.00
N ASP A 6 -57.04 2.79 -48.07
CA ASP A 6 -58.08 2.88 -47.01
C ASP A 6 -57.95 1.94 -45.78
N SER A 7 -58.17 2.41 -44.54
CA SER A 7 -58.27 3.81 -44.05
C SER A 7 -57.92 3.90 -42.55
N PHE A 8 -57.57 5.11 -42.10
CA PHE A 8 -57.26 5.48 -40.72
C PHE A 8 -58.12 6.68 -40.34
N GLU A 9 -59.12 6.52 -39.46
CA GLU A 9 -59.69 7.57 -38.60
C GLU A 9 -60.83 7.03 -37.70
N ASP A 10 -60.52 6.91 -36.41
CA ASP A 10 -61.42 6.95 -35.24
C ASP A 10 -60.47 6.98 -34.01
N PHE A 11 -60.59 7.83 -32.99
CA PHE A 11 -61.68 8.72 -32.58
C PHE A 11 -61.07 9.99 -31.94
N VAL A 12 -61.70 11.17 -32.08
CA VAL A 12 -61.21 12.44 -31.49
C VAL A 12 -62.33 13.23 -30.80
N ALA A 13 -62.24 13.40 -29.48
CA ALA A 13 -62.71 14.60 -28.74
C ALA A 13 -62.50 14.47 -27.21
N ASP A 14 -61.51 15.20 -26.66
CA ASP A 14 -61.70 16.26 -25.63
C ASP A 14 -60.30 16.76 -25.18
N SER A 15 -59.96 18.06 -25.30
CA SER A 15 -60.43 19.19 -24.47
C SER A 15 -59.87 19.07 -23.03
N GLN A 16 -58.98 19.93 -22.53
CA GLN A 16 -58.71 21.34 -22.89
C GLN A 16 -57.27 21.80 -22.54
N MET A 17 -56.93 23.05 -22.86
CA MET A 17 -55.55 23.60 -22.82
C MET A 17 -55.08 24.09 -21.44
N SER A 18 -53.77 23.95 -21.15
CA SER A 18 -52.98 25.02 -20.53
C SER A 18 -51.50 24.94 -20.99
N SER A 19 -50.74 26.03 -20.93
CA SER A 19 -49.39 26.12 -21.52
C SER A 19 -48.34 26.68 -20.55
N VAL A 20 -47.31 25.87 -20.25
CA VAL A 20 -46.11 26.25 -19.50
C VAL A 20 -44.87 25.71 -20.22
N ARG A 21 -43.70 26.30 -19.96
CA ARG A 21 -42.43 26.04 -20.68
C ARG A 21 -41.62 24.90 -20.04
N ARG A 22 -40.82 24.23 -20.89
CA ARG A 22 -39.72 23.30 -20.54
C ARG A 22 -38.75 23.86 -19.48
N PRO A 23 -38.12 22.96 -18.71
CA PRO A 23 -36.69 22.69 -18.90
C PRO A 23 -36.40 21.36 -19.65
N ARG A 24 -35.11 21.01 -19.73
CA ARG A 24 -34.65 19.64 -20.06
C ARG A 24 -34.50 18.87 -18.74
N GLU A 25 -34.83 17.60 -18.75
CA GLU A 25 -34.34 16.60 -17.81
C GLU A 25 -33.44 15.63 -18.59
N THR A 26 -32.39 15.13 -17.93
CA THR A 26 -31.57 14.01 -18.41
C THR A 26 -32.12 12.75 -17.77
N GLU A 27 -32.54 11.78 -18.59
CA GLU A 27 -33.07 10.51 -18.11
C GLU A 27 -31.91 9.57 -17.70
N ASP A 28 -31.31 9.84 -16.55
CA ASP A 28 -30.51 8.85 -15.82
C ASP A 28 -31.47 7.80 -15.26
N SER A 29 -31.74 6.77 -16.06
CA SER A 29 -32.77 5.77 -15.75
C SER A 29 -32.29 4.80 -14.66
N GLU A 30 -32.65 5.07 -13.40
CA GLU A 30 -32.56 4.10 -12.31
C GLU A 30 -33.44 2.87 -12.61
N VAL A 31 -32.83 1.82 -13.16
CA VAL A 31 -33.54 0.57 -13.44
C VAL A 31 -33.76 -0.18 -12.11
N ALA A 32 -35.01 -0.20 -11.64
CA ALA A 32 -35.39 -0.93 -10.44
C ALA A 32 -34.94 -2.40 -10.54
N CYS A 33 -34.31 -2.90 -9.46
CA CYS A 33 -33.75 -4.25 -9.42
C CYS A 33 -34.83 -5.31 -9.66
N SER A 34 -34.81 -5.94 -10.83
CA SER A 34 -35.68 -7.07 -11.15
C SER A 34 -35.28 -8.27 -10.29
N GLN A 35 -36.18 -8.73 -9.42
CA GLN A 35 -35.92 -9.91 -8.59
C GLN A 35 -35.56 -11.12 -9.48
N ARG A 36 -34.35 -11.62 -9.29
CA ARG A 36 -33.85 -12.85 -9.92
C ARG A 36 -34.68 -14.05 -9.42
N PRO A 37 -34.81 -15.13 -10.21
CA PRO A 37 -35.24 -16.42 -9.66
C PRO A 37 -34.14 -16.96 -8.73
N ASP A 38 -34.52 -17.38 -7.52
CA ASP A 38 -33.59 -17.78 -6.45
C ASP A 38 -32.43 -18.68 -6.95
N ALA A 39 -31.18 -18.20 -6.85
CA ALA A 39 -29.98 -19.01 -7.10
C ALA A 39 -29.70 -20.01 -5.96
N ALA A 40 -30.67 -20.88 -5.67
CA ALA A 40 -30.58 -21.90 -4.62
C ALA A 40 -29.53 -22.97 -4.96
N HIS A 41 -28.28 -22.71 -4.54
CA HIS A 41 -27.11 -23.60 -4.57
C HIS A 41 -26.54 -23.98 -5.95
N ASP A 42 -27.14 -23.59 -7.07
CA ASP A 42 -26.81 -24.14 -8.39
C ASP A 42 -25.68 -23.41 -9.16
N THR A 43 -25.11 -22.33 -8.58
CA THR A 43 -24.08 -21.47 -9.20
C THR A 43 -22.67 -22.07 -9.14
N MET A 44 -22.32 -22.79 -8.06
CA MET A 44 -21.04 -23.49 -7.95
C MET A 44 -21.26 -25.00 -8.18
N VAL A 45 -20.43 -25.61 -9.02
CA VAL A 45 -20.46 -27.06 -9.31
C VAL A 45 -19.09 -27.70 -9.07
N GLU A 46 -19.06 -29.02 -8.85
CA GLU A 46 -17.83 -29.76 -8.57
C GLU A 46 -16.90 -29.82 -9.80
N ASP A 47 -17.45 -30.16 -10.97
CA ASP A 47 -16.74 -30.06 -12.26
C ASP A 47 -17.71 -29.59 -13.37
N LEU A 48 -17.21 -28.76 -14.29
CA LEU A 48 -17.96 -28.27 -15.46
C LEU A 48 -17.81 -29.14 -16.72
N ASP A 49 -17.09 -30.26 -16.61
CA ASP A 49 -16.73 -31.12 -17.75
C ASP A 49 -17.72 -32.28 -17.97
N ASP A 50 -18.59 -32.58 -16.99
CA ASP A 50 -19.47 -33.77 -16.99
C ASP A 50 -20.75 -33.64 -17.86
N ASP A 51 -21.12 -32.44 -18.29
CA ASP A 51 -22.28 -32.22 -19.18
C ASP A 51 -22.03 -32.61 -20.66
N VAL A 52 -20.79 -32.96 -21.02
CA VAL A 52 -20.36 -33.17 -22.42
C VAL A 52 -20.93 -34.49 -22.98
N LYS A 53 -22.05 -34.40 -23.69
CA LYS A 53 -22.51 -35.43 -24.63
C LYS A 53 -21.76 -35.25 -25.96
N PRO A 54 -21.06 -36.27 -26.49
CA PRO A 54 -20.25 -36.12 -27.70
C PRO A 54 -21.13 -36.06 -28.96
N ALA A 55 -21.53 -34.85 -29.37
CA ALA A 55 -22.16 -34.58 -30.65
C ALA A 55 -21.81 -33.17 -31.17
N ASP A 56 -21.33 -33.13 -32.42
CA ASP A 56 -20.99 -31.93 -33.19
C ASP A 56 -19.87 -31.02 -32.60
N VAL A 57 -19.56 -29.94 -33.33
CA VAL A 57 -18.34 -29.13 -33.12
C VAL A 57 -18.63 -28.03 -32.08
N GLU A 58 -18.52 -28.38 -30.80
CA GLU A 58 -18.71 -27.42 -29.70
C GLU A 58 -17.71 -26.25 -29.77
N VAL A 59 -18.22 -25.05 -29.49
CA VAL A 59 -17.42 -23.86 -29.18
C VAL A 59 -16.92 -24.01 -27.75
N ASP A 60 -15.67 -23.61 -27.45
CA ASP A 60 -15.15 -23.63 -26.07
C ASP A 60 -15.76 -22.47 -25.27
N ASP A 61 -16.99 -22.63 -24.80
CA ASP A 61 -17.70 -21.65 -23.97
C ASP A 61 -17.13 -21.55 -22.54
N VAL A 62 -16.09 -22.32 -22.19
CA VAL A 62 -15.55 -22.37 -20.81
C VAL A 62 -14.39 -21.39 -20.66
N ILE A 63 -14.62 -20.28 -19.94
CA ILE A 63 -13.55 -19.36 -19.53
C ILE A 63 -12.73 -20.03 -18.42
N LYS A 64 -11.43 -20.16 -18.63
CA LYS A 64 -10.45 -20.70 -17.67
C LYS A 64 -9.59 -19.56 -17.14
N ILE A 65 -9.63 -19.34 -15.83
CA ILE A 65 -8.85 -18.30 -15.13
C ILE A 65 -7.92 -18.99 -14.12
N LEU A 66 -6.63 -18.64 -14.12
CA LEU A 66 -5.79 -18.94 -12.96
C LEU A 66 -5.82 -17.75 -11.99
N VAL A 67 -6.31 -17.97 -10.77
CA VAL A 67 -6.35 -16.95 -9.72
C VAL A 67 -5.21 -17.16 -8.72
N ALA A 68 -4.50 -16.07 -8.43
CA ALA A 68 -3.48 -15.96 -7.38
C ALA A 68 -3.56 -14.56 -6.73
N THR A 69 -2.88 -14.37 -5.61
CA THR A 69 -2.78 -13.06 -4.92
C THR A 69 -1.51 -13.03 -4.08
N ASP A 70 -1.07 -11.83 -3.70
CA ASP A 70 -0.05 -11.64 -2.66
C ASP A 70 1.20 -12.46 -2.97
N ILE A 71 1.74 -12.20 -4.16
CA ILE A 71 2.94 -12.83 -4.70
C ILE A 71 4.18 -12.32 -3.96
N HIS A 72 4.16 -11.05 -3.57
CA HIS A 72 5.21 -10.36 -2.80
C HIS A 72 6.61 -10.54 -3.40
N CYS A 73 6.75 -10.32 -4.72
CA CYS A 73 8.05 -10.31 -5.38
C CYS A 73 8.97 -9.26 -4.73
N GLY A 74 10.18 -9.70 -4.34
CA GLY A 74 11.11 -8.91 -3.52
C GLY A 74 11.06 -9.22 -2.02
N TYR A 75 10.06 -9.97 -1.52
CA TYR A 75 10.04 -10.38 -0.11
C TYR A 75 11.33 -11.12 0.27
N GLY A 76 12.05 -10.55 1.23
CA GLY A 76 13.28 -11.14 1.74
C GLY A 76 14.46 -11.13 0.77
N GLU A 77 14.46 -10.31 -0.29
CA GLU A 77 15.57 -10.16 -1.25
C GLU A 77 16.92 -9.90 -0.54
N ASN A 78 16.92 -9.08 0.52
CA ASN A 78 18.09 -8.79 1.36
C ASN A 78 18.46 -9.91 2.37
N LYS A 79 17.72 -11.01 2.45
CA LYS A 79 17.92 -12.11 3.41
C LYS A 79 18.52 -13.33 2.70
N PRO A 80 19.65 -13.88 3.19
CA PRO A 80 20.24 -15.08 2.59
C PRO A 80 19.25 -16.25 2.64
N ASN A 81 19.47 -17.22 1.77
CA ASN A 81 18.64 -18.42 1.59
C ASN A 81 17.23 -18.18 1.02
N ILE A 82 16.53 -17.09 1.33
CA ILE A 82 15.12 -16.85 0.93
C ILE A 82 14.92 -15.83 -0.20
N HIS A 83 15.94 -15.02 -0.51
CA HIS A 83 15.96 -13.96 -1.53
C HIS A 83 15.31 -14.23 -2.91
N THR A 84 15.12 -15.49 -3.32
CA THR A 84 14.50 -15.86 -4.60
C THR A 84 13.14 -16.57 -4.46
N ASP A 85 12.66 -16.84 -3.25
CA ASP A 85 11.48 -17.68 -3.01
C ASP A 85 10.20 -17.16 -3.69
N ALA A 86 9.90 -15.88 -3.53
CA ALA A 86 8.73 -15.24 -4.15
C ALA A 86 8.80 -15.29 -5.68
N VAL A 87 9.96 -14.97 -6.27
CA VAL A 87 10.20 -14.97 -7.73
C VAL A 87 10.13 -16.38 -8.31
N ASN A 88 10.74 -17.37 -7.64
CA ASN A 88 10.69 -18.78 -8.06
C ASN A 88 9.25 -19.34 -7.97
N THR A 89 8.47 -18.86 -7.00
CA THR A 89 7.06 -19.27 -6.85
C THR A 89 6.17 -18.57 -7.86
N PHE A 90 6.41 -17.30 -8.20
CA PHE A 90 5.75 -16.62 -9.31
C PHE A 90 6.01 -17.30 -10.65
N GLU A 91 7.24 -17.79 -10.88
CA GLU A 91 7.53 -18.64 -12.04
C GLU A 91 6.73 -19.96 -12.02
N GLU A 92 6.48 -20.57 -10.85
CA GLU A 92 5.59 -21.72 -10.74
C GLU A 92 4.12 -21.37 -11.05
N VAL A 93 3.61 -20.21 -10.63
CA VAL A 93 2.26 -19.74 -11.00
C VAL A 93 2.12 -19.62 -12.52
N LEU A 94 3.11 -19.03 -13.19
CA LEU A 94 3.10 -18.86 -14.65
C LEU A 94 3.28 -20.20 -15.40
N GLN A 95 4.05 -21.14 -14.83
CA GLN A 95 4.12 -22.52 -15.33
C GLN A 95 2.76 -23.22 -15.25
N ILE A 96 2.09 -23.15 -14.10
CA ILE A 96 0.75 -23.73 -13.91
C ILE A 96 -0.26 -23.11 -14.89
N ALA A 97 -0.26 -21.80 -15.09
CA ALA A 97 -1.13 -21.13 -16.07
C ALA A 97 -0.92 -21.67 -17.50
N THR A 98 0.34 -21.85 -17.89
CA THR A 98 0.73 -22.39 -19.21
C THR A 98 0.36 -23.87 -19.35
N GLU A 99 0.60 -24.67 -18.32
CA GLU A 99 0.31 -26.12 -18.29
C GLU A 99 -1.20 -26.42 -18.32
N GLN A 100 -1.99 -25.65 -17.57
CA GLN A 100 -3.46 -25.77 -17.55
C GLN A 100 -4.14 -25.12 -18.77
N LYS A 101 -3.39 -24.36 -19.59
CA LYS A 101 -3.90 -23.60 -20.75
C LYS A 101 -5.10 -22.73 -20.39
N VAL A 102 -4.89 -21.85 -19.39
CA VAL A 102 -5.90 -20.87 -19.00
C VAL A 102 -6.02 -19.75 -20.03
N ASP A 103 -7.21 -19.17 -20.18
CA ASP A 103 -7.45 -18.05 -21.08
C ASP A 103 -6.88 -16.74 -20.52
N MET A 104 -6.76 -16.62 -19.20
CA MET A 104 -6.16 -15.47 -18.50
C MET A 104 -5.65 -15.83 -17.10
N VAL A 105 -4.73 -15.01 -16.57
CA VAL A 105 -4.37 -14.99 -15.14
C VAL A 105 -5.04 -13.79 -14.47
N LEU A 106 -5.50 -13.95 -13.24
CA LEU A 106 -6.11 -12.90 -12.43
C LEU A 106 -5.37 -12.79 -11.09
N LEU A 107 -4.86 -11.60 -10.78
CA LEU A 107 -4.08 -11.31 -9.59
C LEU A 107 -4.85 -10.38 -8.63
N GLY A 108 -4.95 -10.78 -7.36
CA GLY A 108 -5.66 -10.06 -6.30
C GLY A 108 -4.90 -8.90 -5.64
N GLY A 109 -3.84 -8.39 -6.25
CA GLY A 109 -2.94 -7.38 -5.69
C GLY A 109 -1.65 -7.96 -5.08
N ASP A 110 -0.76 -7.06 -4.65
CA ASP A 110 0.54 -7.35 -4.05
C ASP A 110 1.39 -8.33 -4.88
N LEU A 111 1.57 -7.99 -6.16
CA LEU A 111 2.56 -8.65 -7.02
C LEU A 111 3.98 -8.36 -6.50
N TYR A 112 4.22 -7.14 -6.01
CA TYR A 112 5.49 -6.73 -5.38
C TYR A 112 5.34 -6.55 -3.86
N HIS A 113 6.43 -6.79 -3.12
CA HIS A 113 6.47 -6.59 -1.66
C HIS A 113 6.83 -5.16 -1.24
N GLU A 114 7.37 -4.36 -2.15
CA GLU A 114 7.88 -3.01 -1.88
C GLU A 114 7.29 -2.06 -2.93
N ASN A 115 6.74 -0.93 -2.51
CA ASN A 115 6.09 0.06 -3.40
C ASN A 115 7.05 0.59 -4.49
N ASN A 116 8.34 0.64 -4.16
CA ASN A 116 9.44 0.86 -5.10
C ASN A 116 10.30 -0.42 -5.15
N PRO A 117 9.94 -1.43 -5.96
CA PRO A 117 10.63 -2.71 -5.97
C PRO A 117 12.05 -2.55 -6.49
N SER A 118 12.99 -3.38 -6.03
CA SER A 118 14.38 -3.28 -6.46
C SER A 118 14.55 -3.50 -7.97
N ARG A 119 15.63 -2.96 -8.53
CA ARG A 119 15.97 -3.17 -9.95
C ARG A 119 16.22 -4.65 -10.30
N GLU A 120 16.63 -5.49 -9.35
CA GLU A 120 16.70 -6.93 -9.61
C GLU A 120 15.30 -7.54 -9.63
N CYS A 121 14.48 -7.28 -8.60
CA CYS A 121 13.09 -7.73 -8.56
C CYS A 121 12.28 -7.35 -9.80
N GLN A 122 12.26 -6.07 -10.19
CA GLN A 122 11.58 -5.58 -11.41
C GLN A 122 12.08 -6.31 -12.66
N HIS A 123 13.40 -6.48 -12.80
CA HIS A 123 14.02 -7.18 -13.93
C HIS A 123 13.62 -8.66 -13.99
N ARG A 124 13.59 -9.36 -12.84
CA ARG A 124 13.15 -10.76 -12.75
C ARG A 124 11.68 -10.92 -13.11
N VAL A 125 10.80 -10.08 -12.55
CA VAL A 125 9.35 -10.09 -12.87
C VAL A 125 9.12 -9.80 -14.35
N THR A 126 9.80 -8.79 -14.91
CA THR A 126 9.77 -8.47 -16.35
C THR A 126 10.23 -9.65 -17.22
N GLN A 127 11.31 -10.34 -16.83
CA GLN A 127 11.80 -11.53 -17.54
C GLN A 127 10.77 -12.67 -17.53
N LEU A 128 10.13 -12.94 -16.39
CA LEU A 128 9.12 -13.98 -16.25
C LEU A 128 7.85 -13.67 -17.05
N LEU A 129 7.31 -12.46 -16.91
CA LEU A 129 6.17 -11.98 -17.70
C LEU A 129 6.45 -12.08 -19.19
N ARG A 130 7.61 -11.61 -19.66
CA ARG A 130 8.00 -11.70 -21.08
C ARG A 130 8.18 -13.15 -21.56
N LYS A 131 8.63 -14.06 -20.69
CA LYS A 131 8.87 -15.48 -21.01
C LYS A 131 7.58 -16.29 -21.15
N TYR A 132 6.57 -15.99 -20.35
CA TYR A 132 5.32 -16.77 -20.29
C TYR A 132 4.14 -16.08 -20.97
N CYS A 133 4.02 -14.74 -20.91
CA CYS A 133 2.85 -14.01 -21.39
C CYS A 133 2.92 -13.63 -22.88
N LEU A 134 4.13 -13.40 -23.43
CA LEU A 134 4.31 -13.06 -24.85
C LEU A 134 4.66 -14.32 -25.66
N ASN A 135 3.70 -14.83 -26.42
CA ASN A 135 3.81 -16.09 -27.17
C ASN A 135 2.71 -16.16 -28.27
N GLU A 136 2.75 -17.19 -29.13
CA GLU A 136 1.84 -17.34 -30.29
C GLU A 136 0.50 -18.05 -29.98
N ASN A 137 0.12 -18.23 -28.71
CA ASN A 137 -1.17 -18.84 -28.38
C ASN A 137 -2.33 -17.89 -28.75
N PRO A 138 -3.36 -18.35 -29.46
CA PRO A 138 -4.52 -17.52 -29.77
C PRO A 138 -5.38 -17.30 -28.52
N ILE A 139 -5.65 -16.05 -28.18
CA ILE A 139 -6.57 -15.67 -27.10
C ILE A 139 -8.01 -15.73 -27.61
N ALA A 140 -8.84 -16.54 -26.96
CA ALA A 140 -10.26 -16.72 -27.28
C ALA A 140 -11.19 -15.75 -26.51
N LEU A 141 -10.64 -14.92 -25.62
CA LEU A 141 -11.37 -13.89 -24.88
C LEU A 141 -11.56 -12.63 -25.72
N GLU A 142 -12.81 -12.27 -25.96
CA GLU A 142 -13.21 -11.02 -26.60
C GLU A 142 -13.47 -9.94 -25.55
N PHE A 143 -12.76 -8.81 -25.66
CA PHE A 143 -12.99 -7.62 -24.85
C PHE A 143 -14.17 -6.82 -25.42
N LEU A 144 -15.19 -6.56 -24.58
CA LEU A 144 -16.47 -5.94 -24.97
C LEU A 144 -16.77 -4.59 -24.30
N SER A 145 -16.03 -4.21 -23.25
CA SER A 145 -16.17 -2.91 -22.59
C SER A 145 -15.30 -1.83 -23.25
N ASP A 146 -15.49 -0.57 -22.86
CA ASP A 146 -14.62 0.52 -23.28
C ASP A 146 -13.31 0.49 -22.48
N ALA A 147 -12.26 0.02 -23.14
CA ALA A 147 -10.92 -0.09 -22.55
C ALA A 147 -10.35 1.27 -22.12
N SER A 148 -10.73 2.39 -22.75
CA SER A 148 -10.30 3.73 -22.33
C SER A 148 -10.92 4.17 -20.99
N VAL A 149 -12.07 3.57 -20.61
CA VAL A 149 -12.70 3.76 -19.30
C VAL A 149 -12.16 2.78 -18.27
N ASN A 150 -11.86 1.53 -18.67
CA ASN A 150 -11.30 0.52 -17.75
C ASN A 150 -9.81 0.74 -17.42
N PHE A 151 -9.06 1.39 -18.31
CA PHE A 151 -7.62 1.65 -18.20
C PHE A 151 -7.30 3.15 -18.28
N ASN A 152 -8.14 4.00 -17.69
CA ASN A 152 -8.05 5.47 -17.80
C ASN A 152 -6.71 6.08 -17.31
N GLN A 153 -5.92 5.33 -16.55
CA GLN A 153 -4.55 5.71 -16.17
C GLN A 153 -3.52 5.64 -17.30
N SER A 154 -3.81 4.93 -18.40
CA SER A 154 -2.86 4.60 -19.46
C SER A 154 -2.97 5.55 -20.67
N VAL A 155 -1.88 5.64 -21.43
CA VAL A 155 -1.89 6.25 -22.78
C VAL A 155 -2.42 5.26 -23.84
N PHE A 156 -2.45 3.97 -23.53
CA PHE A 156 -2.94 2.91 -24.41
C PHE A 156 -4.43 2.64 -24.13
N ASP A 157 -5.27 2.99 -25.09
CA ASP A 157 -6.75 2.94 -25.03
C ASP A 157 -7.35 1.54 -25.24
N HIS A 158 -6.55 0.48 -25.08
CA HIS A 158 -6.89 -0.90 -25.43
C HIS A 158 -6.23 -1.92 -24.49
N VAL A 159 -6.86 -3.09 -24.35
CA VAL A 159 -6.31 -4.22 -23.60
C VAL A 159 -5.03 -4.75 -24.27
N ASN A 160 -4.05 -5.22 -23.50
CA ASN A 160 -2.70 -5.49 -23.99
C ASN A 160 -2.62 -6.51 -25.15
N TYR A 161 -3.58 -7.43 -25.25
CA TYR A 161 -3.66 -8.42 -26.33
C TYR A 161 -4.37 -7.94 -27.60
N TYR A 162 -4.81 -6.68 -27.64
CA TYR A 162 -5.26 -6.00 -28.85
C TYR A 162 -4.18 -5.04 -29.42
N ASP A 163 -3.02 -4.87 -28.76
CA ASP A 163 -1.89 -4.11 -29.31
C ASP A 163 -1.28 -4.85 -30.51
N GLN A 164 -1.27 -4.19 -31.67
CA GLN A 164 -0.75 -4.72 -32.94
C GLN A 164 0.77 -4.97 -32.93
N ASN A 165 1.48 -4.46 -31.92
CA ASN A 165 2.93 -4.58 -31.75
C ASN A 165 3.32 -5.68 -30.75
N LEU A 166 2.38 -6.20 -29.95
CA LEU A 166 2.64 -7.15 -28.86
C LEU A 166 1.86 -8.45 -29.06
N ASN A 167 2.59 -9.53 -29.35
CA ASN A 167 2.02 -10.87 -29.42
C ASN A 167 1.83 -11.46 -28.00
N VAL A 168 0.77 -11.02 -27.33
CA VAL A 168 0.33 -11.56 -26.03
C VAL A 168 -0.47 -12.84 -26.27
N GLY A 169 -0.08 -13.94 -25.63
CA GLY A 169 -0.76 -15.24 -25.70
C GLY A 169 -1.16 -15.80 -24.33
N LEU A 170 -0.94 -15.06 -23.25
CA LEU A 170 -1.53 -15.27 -21.92
C LEU A 170 -1.67 -13.90 -21.24
N PRO A 171 -2.86 -13.29 -21.23
CA PRO A 171 -3.09 -12.00 -20.61
C PRO A 171 -3.21 -12.13 -19.09
N ILE A 172 -2.62 -11.18 -18.37
CA ILE A 172 -2.75 -11.06 -16.91
C ILE A 172 -3.58 -9.82 -16.61
N PHE A 173 -4.57 -9.96 -15.73
CA PHE A 173 -5.33 -8.86 -15.14
C PHE A 173 -4.97 -8.74 -13.66
N THR A 174 -4.75 -7.53 -13.16
CA THR A 174 -4.38 -7.29 -11.75
C THR A 174 -5.04 -6.02 -11.21
N ILE A 175 -5.48 -6.08 -9.96
CA ILE A 175 -5.64 -4.87 -9.13
C ILE A 175 -4.30 -4.55 -8.45
N HIS A 176 -4.18 -3.39 -7.79
CA HIS A 176 -3.07 -3.12 -6.86
C HIS A 176 -3.46 -3.53 -5.43
N GLY A 177 -2.49 -4.01 -4.65
CA GLY A 177 -2.64 -4.29 -3.23
C GLY A 177 -2.17 -3.11 -2.36
N ASN A 178 -1.83 -3.39 -1.09
CA ASN A 178 -1.36 -2.37 -0.15
C ASN A 178 0.18 -2.21 -0.11
N HIS A 179 0.95 -3.15 -0.66
CA HIS A 179 2.39 -3.03 -0.83
C HIS A 179 2.75 -2.36 -2.17
N ASP A 180 2.01 -2.64 -3.24
CA ASP A 180 2.14 -1.96 -4.55
C ASP A 180 1.11 -0.83 -4.79
N ASP A 181 0.65 -0.19 -3.71
CA ASP A 181 -0.29 0.95 -3.68
C ASP A 181 0.24 2.23 -4.37
N LEU A 182 -0.62 3.24 -4.54
CA LEU A 182 -0.31 4.51 -5.21
C LEU A 182 0.70 5.34 -4.40
N SER A 183 1.84 5.69 -5.01
CA SER A 183 2.85 6.58 -4.43
C SER A 183 3.08 7.86 -5.24
N GLY A 184 3.67 8.87 -4.58
CA GLY A 184 4.12 10.13 -5.18
C GLY A 184 3.00 10.96 -5.81
N LYS A 185 2.75 10.72 -7.11
CA LYS A 185 1.71 11.41 -7.91
C LYS A 185 0.52 10.51 -8.28
N GLY A 186 0.38 9.35 -7.66
CA GLY A 186 -0.67 8.38 -7.97
C GLY A 186 -0.23 7.24 -8.90
N LEU A 187 1.07 6.91 -8.92
CA LEU A 187 1.61 5.78 -9.68
C LEU A 187 1.95 4.62 -8.74
N THR A 188 1.67 3.42 -9.21
CA THR A 188 1.99 2.13 -8.59
C THR A 188 3.23 1.53 -9.28
N ALA A 189 3.82 0.48 -8.68
CA ALA A 189 4.79 -0.35 -9.37
C ALA A 189 4.20 -1.11 -10.59
N LEU A 190 2.87 -1.25 -10.65
CA LEU A 190 2.14 -1.99 -11.68
C LEU A 190 1.89 -1.15 -12.93
N ASP A 191 1.73 0.18 -12.81
CA ASP A 191 1.57 1.09 -13.95
C ASP A 191 2.74 0.93 -14.96
N LEU A 192 3.97 0.70 -14.48
CA LEU A 192 5.14 0.45 -15.33
C LEU A 192 5.09 -0.89 -16.09
N LEU A 193 4.45 -1.91 -15.53
CA LEU A 193 4.23 -3.20 -16.21
C LEU A 193 3.06 -3.12 -17.21
N HIS A 194 2.10 -2.24 -16.93
CA HIS A 194 0.94 -1.98 -17.77
C HIS A 194 1.30 -1.18 -19.02
N GLU A 195 2.05 -0.08 -18.87
CA GLU A 195 2.63 0.69 -19.99
C GLU A 195 3.67 -0.10 -20.81
N ALA A 196 4.21 -1.20 -20.25
CA ALA A 196 5.04 -2.16 -20.97
C ALA A 196 4.23 -3.26 -21.68
N GLY A 197 2.89 -3.23 -21.60
CA GLY A 197 1.97 -4.22 -22.18
C GLY A 197 2.06 -5.62 -21.56
N LEU A 198 2.66 -5.77 -20.38
CA LEU A 198 2.88 -7.08 -19.73
C LEU A 198 1.73 -7.50 -18.81
N VAL A 199 0.96 -6.54 -18.29
CA VAL A 199 -0.24 -6.77 -17.46
C VAL A 199 -1.34 -5.75 -17.81
N ASN A 200 -2.59 -6.06 -17.45
CA ASN A 200 -3.72 -5.14 -17.49
C ASN A 200 -4.05 -4.72 -16.06
N LEU A 201 -3.65 -3.51 -15.67
CA LEU A 201 -3.95 -2.94 -14.36
C LEU A 201 -5.37 -2.34 -14.38
N PHE A 202 -6.25 -2.77 -13.47
CA PHE A 202 -7.63 -2.30 -13.38
C PHE A 202 -8.07 -2.06 -11.94
N GLY A 203 -9.27 -1.50 -11.73
CA GLY A 203 -9.81 -1.22 -10.40
C GLY A 203 -9.05 -0.13 -9.63
N LYS A 204 -8.33 0.74 -10.34
CA LYS A 204 -7.63 1.91 -9.79
C LYS A 204 -8.63 3.08 -9.69
N HIS A 205 -8.64 3.80 -8.57
CA HIS A 205 -9.58 4.91 -8.34
C HIS A 205 -8.83 6.19 -7.94
N GLU A 206 -9.09 7.28 -8.68
CA GLU A 206 -8.52 8.61 -8.39
C GLU A 206 -9.25 9.33 -7.25
N SER A 207 -10.58 9.16 -7.19
CA SER A 207 -11.43 9.82 -6.21
C SER A 207 -11.26 9.21 -4.82
N ILE A 208 -11.12 10.09 -3.82
CA ILE A 208 -10.93 9.68 -2.43
C ILE A 208 -12.28 9.39 -1.74
N GLN A 209 -13.38 9.96 -2.21
CA GLN A 209 -14.69 9.92 -1.52
C GLN A 209 -15.72 9.06 -2.25
N GLU A 210 -15.82 9.19 -3.57
CA GLU A 210 -16.81 8.53 -4.42
C GLU A 210 -16.17 7.44 -5.27
N PHE A 211 -16.65 6.20 -5.18
CA PHE A 211 -16.11 5.06 -5.94
C PHE A 211 -17.07 4.64 -7.05
N LEU A 212 -16.81 5.12 -8.27
CA LEU A 212 -17.46 4.60 -9.47
C LEU A 212 -16.69 3.37 -9.97
N ILE A 213 -17.30 2.19 -9.86
CA ILE A 213 -16.68 0.91 -10.22
C ILE A 213 -17.28 0.42 -11.54
N SER A 214 -16.48 0.48 -12.61
CA SER A 214 -16.82 -0.04 -13.93
C SER A 214 -16.29 -1.47 -14.11
N PRO A 215 -17.09 -2.41 -14.66
CA PRO A 215 -16.61 -3.74 -14.99
C PRO A 215 -15.80 -3.74 -16.29
N ILE A 216 -14.80 -4.60 -16.35
CA ILE A 216 -14.26 -5.13 -17.61
C ILE A 216 -15.23 -6.21 -18.09
N LEU A 217 -15.66 -6.13 -19.35
CA LEU A 217 -16.62 -7.07 -19.93
C LEU A 217 -15.90 -7.99 -20.93
N LEU A 218 -15.89 -9.29 -20.63
CA LEU A 218 -15.25 -10.32 -21.44
C LEU A 218 -16.28 -11.34 -21.93
N ARG A 219 -16.09 -11.87 -23.14
CA ARG A 219 -16.86 -12.99 -23.70
C ARG A 219 -15.95 -14.10 -24.21
N LYS A 220 -16.39 -15.35 -24.07
CA LYS A 220 -15.83 -16.51 -24.76
C LYS A 220 -16.97 -17.45 -25.16
N GLY A 221 -17.19 -17.60 -26.47
CA GLY A 221 -18.38 -18.28 -26.98
C GLY A 221 -19.67 -17.60 -26.49
N GLU A 222 -20.59 -18.37 -25.90
CA GLU A 222 -21.81 -17.83 -25.29
C GLU A 222 -21.58 -17.24 -23.88
N THR A 223 -20.54 -17.66 -23.16
CA THR A 223 -20.27 -17.24 -21.77
C THR A 223 -19.80 -15.78 -21.69
N ARG A 224 -20.36 -15.04 -20.73
CA ARG A 224 -20.06 -13.62 -20.49
C ARG A 224 -19.63 -13.37 -19.04
N LEU A 225 -18.51 -12.68 -18.87
CA LEU A 225 -17.88 -12.38 -17.58
C LEU A 225 -17.81 -10.86 -17.39
N ALA A 226 -18.41 -10.37 -16.31
CA ALA A 226 -18.27 -9.00 -15.83
C ALA A 226 -17.25 -9.02 -14.67
N LEU A 227 -16.04 -8.55 -14.94
CA LEU A 227 -14.92 -8.51 -14.01
C LEU A 227 -14.83 -7.13 -13.37
N TYR A 228 -15.21 -7.05 -12.10
CA TYR A 228 -15.12 -5.87 -11.26
C TYR A 228 -13.82 -5.93 -10.43
N GLY A 229 -13.19 -4.78 -10.20
CA GLY A 229 -11.96 -4.70 -9.40
C GLY A 229 -11.99 -3.47 -8.50
N LEU A 230 -11.48 -3.63 -7.28
CA LEU A 230 -11.23 -2.56 -6.33
C LEU A 230 -9.82 -2.76 -5.75
N GLY A 231 -8.87 -1.98 -6.26
CA GLY A 231 -7.53 -1.89 -5.71
C GLY A 231 -7.54 -1.39 -4.27
N SER A 232 -6.48 -1.71 -3.52
CA SER A 232 -6.42 -1.49 -2.07
C SER A 232 -6.79 -0.07 -1.65
N GLN A 233 -7.58 0.04 -0.58
CA GLN A 233 -7.94 1.28 0.08
C GLN A 233 -7.75 1.12 1.60
N ARG A 234 -7.71 2.22 2.36
CA ARG A 234 -7.70 2.14 3.83
C ARG A 234 -9.07 1.63 4.32
N ASP A 235 -9.12 0.49 5.01
CA ASP A 235 -10.38 -0.21 5.38
C ASP A 235 -11.40 0.74 6.03
N ASP A 236 -10.95 1.56 6.97
CA ASP A 236 -11.81 2.52 7.71
C ASP A 236 -12.47 3.58 6.82
N ARG A 237 -11.88 3.89 5.67
CA ARG A 237 -12.42 4.82 4.66
C ARG A 237 -13.37 4.09 3.72
N LEU A 238 -13.02 2.88 3.28
CA LEU A 238 -13.89 2.08 2.42
C LEU A 238 -15.20 1.70 3.13
N VAL A 239 -15.12 1.30 4.40
CA VAL A 239 -16.31 0.99 5.24
C VAL A 239 -17.21 2.21 5.48
N ARG A 240 -16.68 3.44 5.40
CA ARG A 240 -17.49 4.66 5.41
C ARG A 240 -18.17 4.84 4.07
N ALA A 241 -17.43 4.81 2.96
CA ALA A 241 -18.00 4.93 1.62
C ALA A 241 -19.13 3.91 1.35
N PHE A 242 -19.01 2.65 1.80
CA PHE A 242 -20.09 1.65 1.73
C PHE A 242 -21.33 1.98 2.60
N LYS A 243 -21.17 2.68 3.73
CA LYS A 243 -22.27 3.06 4.64
C LYS A 243 -22.92 4.39 4.30
N ASP A 244 -22.13 5.28 3.70
CA ASP A 244 -22.51 6.62 3.27
C ASP A 244 -23.02 6.60 1.79
N GLU A 245 -23.24 5.39 1.23
CA GLU A 245 -23.73 5.09 -0.13
C GLU A 245 -22.88 5.66 -1.30
N ASN A 246 -21.63 6.07 -1.02
CA ASN A 246 -20.69 6.67 -1.97
C ASN A 246 -19.96 5.63 -2.88
N ILE A 247 -20.54 4.45 -3.12
CA ILE A 247 -19.96 3.39 -3.97
C ILE A 247 -20.99 2.91 -4.99
N THR A 248 -20.74 3.22 -6.27
CA THR A 248 -21.65 2.93 -7.37
C THR A 248 -21.04 1.88 -8.30
N PHE A 249 -21.64 0.70 -8.33
CA PHE A 249 -21.26 -0.39 -9.24
C PHE A 249 -22.06 -0.29 -10.54
N LEU A 250 -21.39 -0.02 -11.67
CA LEU A 250 -22.03 0.03 -12.98
C LEU A 250 -22.32 -1.37 -13.50
N ARG A 251 -23.57 -1.67 -13.87
CA ARG A 251 -23.98 -2.96 -14.45
C ARG A 251 -24.23 -2.85 -15.97
N PRO A 252 -24.02 -3.91 -16.77
CA PRO A 252 -24.28 -3.85 -18.22
C PRO A 252 -25.76 -3.65 -18.54
N ASN A 253 -26.09 -2.59 -19.29
CA ASN A 253 -27.48 -2.25 -19.68
C ASN A 253 -28.21 -3.36 -20.46
N ALA A 254 -27.47 -4.23 -21.15
CA ALA A 254 -28.02 -5.32 -21.96
C ALA A 254 -27.72 -6.68 -21.32
N GLY A 255 -28.78 -7.42 -20.99
CA GLY A 255 -28.69 -8.77 -20.43
C GLY A 255 -27.94 -8.81 -19.10
N ALA A 256 -28.16 -7.85 -18.20
CA ALA A 256 -27.44 -7.69 -16.92
C ALA A 256 -27.38 -8.97 -16.06
N GLU A 257 -28.37 -9.85 -16.20
CA GLU A 257 -28.49 -11.13 -15.50
C GLU A 257 -27.92 -12.34 -16.27
N ASP A 258 -27.45 -12.15 -17.51
CA ASP A 258 -26.71 -13.18 -18.26
C ASP A 258 -25.23 -13.26 -17.81
N TRP A 259 -24.69 -12.15 -17.28
CA TRP A 259 -23.26 -12.01 -16.94
C TRP A 259 -22.91 -12.70 -15.62
N PHE A 260 -21.88 -13.53 -15.62
CA PHE A 260 -21.21 -13.94 -14.39
C PHE A 260 -20.46 -12.74 -13.79
N ASN A 261 -20.78 -12.35 -12.56
CA ASN A 261 -20.24 -11.15 -11.92
C ASN A 261 -19.13 -11.57 -10.94
N LEU A 262 -17.87 -11.37 -11.34
CA LEU A 262 -16.69 -11.67 -10.53
C LEU A 262 -16.11 -10.36 -9.98
N PHE A 263 -15.99 -10.21 -8.66
CA PHE A 263 -15.40 -9.05 -8.02
C PHE A 263 -14.07 -9.40 -7.33
N VAL A 264 -13.03 -8.60 -7.57
CA VAL A 264 -11.71 -8.75 -6.92
C VAL A 264 -11.45 -7.56 -6.00
N LEU A 265 -11.07 -7.83 -4.76
CA LEU A 265 -10.70 -6.78 -3.80
C LEU A 265 -9.53 -7.17 -2.90
N HIS A 266 -8.83 -6.16 -2.39
CA HIS A 266 -7.66 -6.33 -1.53
C HIS A 266 -7.83 -5.52 -0.24
N GLN A 267 -8.47 -6.11 0.79
CA GLN A 267 -8.86 -5.47 2.07
C GLN A 267 -8.71 -6.45 3.25
N ASN A 268 -8.72 -5.96 4.49
CA ASN A 268 -8.77 -6.85 5.67
C ASN A 268 -10.13 -7.54 5.78
N ARG A 269 -10.14 -8.87 5.97
CA ARG A 269 -11.36 -9.69 6.15
C ARG A 269 -11.75 -9.93 7.62
N PRO A 270 -10.84 -10.32 8.54
CA PRO A 270 -11.19 -10.45 9.95
C PRO A 270 -11.03 -9.11 10.68
N ARG A 271 -11.90 -8.83 11.66
CA ARG A 271 -11.85 -7.59 12.43
C ARG A 271 -10.50 -7.42 13.15
N ARG A 272 -9.64 -6.53 12.64
CA ARG A 272 -8.30 -6.26 13.21
C ARG A 272 -8.34 -5.40 14.47
N ALA A 273 -9.23 -4.41 14.55
CA ALA A 273 -9.25 -3.41 15.62
C ALA A 273 -10.51 -3.53 16.51
N MET A 274 -10.32 -3.74 17.82
CA MET A 274 -11.44 -3.77 18.77
C MET A 274 -12.03 -2.38 19.07
N HIS A 275 -11.20 -1.34 19.06
CA HIS A 275 -11.56 0.01 19.49
C HIS A 275 -12.02 0.95 18.36
N ARG A 276 -11.83 0.60 17.08
CA ARG A 276 -12.38 1.39 15.96
C ARG A 276 -13.82 0.97 15.65
N SER A 277 -14.69 1.94 15.37
CA SER A 277 -16.12 1.75 15.06
C SER A 277 -16.36 1.00 13.74
N THR A 278 -15.45 1.15 12.80
CA THR A 278 -15.30 0.38 11.55
C THR A 278 -14.67 -1.00 11.77
N GLY A 279 -13.80 -1.12 12.78
CA GLY A 279 -13.08 -2.34 13.12
C GLY A 279 -11.81 -2.64 12.29
N ASN A 280 -11.44 -1.75 11.35
CA ASN A 280 -10.34 -1.93 10.40
C ASN A 280 -10.40 -3.29 9.66
N TYR A 281 -11.53 -3.54 9.00
CA TYR A 281 -11.81 -4.65 8.10
C TYR A 281 -13.04 -4.30 7.26
N LEU A 282 -13.22 -4.92 6.08
CA LEU A 282 -14.45 -4.81 5.30
C LEU A 282 -15.46 -5.91 5.73
N PRO A 283 -16.63 -5.57 6.29
CA PRO A 283 -17.67 -6.56 6.58
C PRO A 283 -18.31 -7.07 5.28
N GLU A 284 -18.40 -8.40 5.13
CA GLU A 284 -19.00 -9.08 3.98
C GLU A 284 -20.44 -8.63 3.70
N SER A 285 -21.18 -8.23 4.75
CA SER A 285 -22.55 -7.72 4.67
C SER A 285 -22.70 -6.34 4.00
N LEU A 286 -21.62 -5.65 3.66
CA LEU A 286 -21.64 -4.40 2.87
C LEU A 286 -21.50 -4.66 1.36
N ILE A 287 -21.19 -5.89 0.95
CA ILE A 287 -20.92 -6.22 -0.45
C ILE A 287 -22.25 -6.54 -1.16
N PRO A 288 -22.56 -5.90 -2.31
CA PRO A 288 -23.79 -6.13 -3.05
C PRO A 288 -24.01 -7.58 -3.48
N GLN A 289 -25.20 -8.12 -3.20
CA GLN A 289 -25.55 -9.53 -3.43
C GLN A 289 -25.91 -9.88 -4.89
N PHE A 290 -25.44 -9.09 -5.87
CA PHE A 290 -25.57 -9.40 -7.29
C PHE A 290 -24.35 -10.14 -7.87
N PHE A 291 -23.24 -10.14 -7.13
CA PHE A 291 -22.02 -10.89 -7.45
C PHE A 291 -22.24 -12.39 -7.37
N ASP A 292 -21.51 -13.14 -8.20
CA ASP A 292 -21.51 -14.60 -8.19
C ASP A 292 -20.30 -15.14 -7.40
N LEU A 293 -19.14 -14.52 -7.59
CA LEU A 293 -17.88 -14.86 -6.95
C LEU A 293 -17.08 -13.61 -6.56
N LEU A 294 -16.58 -13.63 -5.32
CA LEU A 294 -15.68 -12.65 -4.75
C LEU A 294 -14.28 -13.27 -4.56
N VAL A 295 -13.24 -12.64 -5.10
CA VAL A 295 -11.84 -13.00 -4.86
C VAL A 295 -11.24 -12.02 -3.86
N TRP A 296 -10.90 -12.54 -2.69
CA TRP A 296 -10.36 -11.77 -1.56
C TRP A 296 -8.85 -11.93 -1.49
N GLY A 297 -8.10 -10.89 -1.88
CA GLY A 297 -6.65 -10.93 -2.02
C GLY A 297 -5.89 -10.99 -0.69
N HIS A 298 -5.69 -9.82 -0.08
CA HIS A 298 -4.91 -9.47 1.12
C HIS A 298 -4.77 -10.48 2.29
N GLU A 299 -5.66 -11.46 2.46
CA GLU A 299 -5.56 -12.41 3.56
C GLU A 299 -4.65 -13.59 3.21
N HIS A 300 -3.42 -13.57 3.74
CA HIS A 300 -2.36 -14.55 3.44
C HIS A 300 -2.66 -16.02 3.81
N GLU A 301 -3.67 -16.24 4.67
CA GLU A 301 -4.20 -17.57 5.00
C GLU A 301 -4.90 -18.18 3.77
N CYS A 302 -4.39 -19.31 3.27
CA CYS A 302 -5.02 -20.02 2.16
C CYS A 302 -6.25 -20.80 2.64
N LYS A 303 -7.45 -20.42 2.15
CA LYS A 303 -8.69 -21.18 2.34
C LYS A 303 -9.11 -21.79 1.00
N PRO A 304 -8.91 -23.11 0.79
CA PRO A 304 -9.10 -23.72 -0.52
C PRO A 304 -10.56 -23.86 -0.96
N ASP A 305 -11.48 -23.96 0.00
CA ASP A 305 -12.91 -24.17 -0.26
C ASP A 305 -13.65 -22.81 -0.30
N PRO A 306 -14.31 -22.44 -1.42
CA PRO A 306 -15.09 -21.21 -1.52
C PRO A 306 -16.23 -21.16 -0.50
N GLN A 307 -16.36 -20.02 0.18
CA GLN A 307 -17.30 -19.85 1.30
C GLN A 307 -18.55 -19.11 0.84
N TYR A 308 -19.71 -19.78 0.87
CA TYR A 308 -20.98 -19.17 0.47
C TYR A 308 -21.52 -18.23 1.54
N VAL A 309 -21.73 -16.97 1.17
CA VAL A 309 -22.45 -15.95 1.94
C VAL A 309 -23.91 -15.93 1.47
N ALA A 310 -24.81 -16.40 2.32
CA ALA A 310 -26.24 -16.46 2.02
C ALA A 310 -26.89 -15.07 1.98
N ALA A 311 -27.90 -14.92 1.12
CA ALA A 311 -28.66 -13.68 1.00
C ALA A 311 -29.39 -13.32 2.31
N SER A 312 -29.23 -12.07 2.76
CA SER A 312 -29.98 -11.53 3.90
C SER A 312 -31.34 -11.02 3.44
N GLU A 313 -32.41 -11.71 3.85
CA GLU A 313 -33.84 -11.35 3.72
C GLU A 313 -34.20 -10.41 2.54
N ALA A 314 -34.50 -11.04 1.38
CA ALA A 314 -35.27 -10.53 0.24
C ALA A 314 -34.57 -9.70 -0.88
N VAL A 315 -33.24 -9.48 -0.87
CA VAL A 315 -32.53 -8.86 -2.02
C VAL A 315 -31.18 -9.51 -2.31
N GLY A 316 -31.16 -10.63 -3.05
CA GLY A 316 -29.93 -11.18 -3.62
C GLY A 316 -29.93 -12.70 -3.82
N ASP A 317 -28.92 -13.17 -4.54
CA ASP A 317 -28.65 -14.60 -4.78
C ASP A 317 -27.73 -15.22 -3.71
N GLY A 318 -27.10 -14.40 -2.87
CA GLY A 318 -25.87 -14.75 -2.16
C GLY A 318 -24.66 -14.77 -3.10
N PHE A 319 -23.46 -14.97 -2.55
CA PHE A 319 -22.22 -15.01 -3.33
C PHE A 319 -21.18 -15.92 -2.68
N TYR A 320 -20.23 -16.42 -3.45
CA TYR A 320 -19.11 -17.21 -2.94
C TYR A 320 -17.88 -16.33 -2.68
N ILE A 321 -17.18 -16.53 -1.56
CA ILE A 321 -15.88 -15.90 -1.28
C ILE A 321 -14.78 -16.95 -1.45
N LEU A 322 -13.90 -16.73 -2.42
CA LEU A 322 -12.60 -17.39 -2.50
C LEU A 322 -11.55 -16.51 -1.82
N GLN A 323 -10.77 -17.09 -0.91
CA GLN A 323 -9.65 -16.44 -0.23
C GLN A 323 -8.36 -17.22 -0.54
N PRO A 324 -7.64 -16.90 -1.64
CA PRO A 324 -6.58 -17.76 -2.16
C PRO A 324 -5.39 -17.93 -1.20
N GLY A 325 -5.09 -16.92 -0.39
CA GLY A 325 -3.84 -16.86 0.38
C GLY A 325 -2.65 -16.45 -0.49
N SER A 326 -1.61 -15.91 0.16
CA SER A 326 -0.39 -15.45 -0.49
C SER A 326 0.48 -16.61 -0.97
N THR A 327 1.24 -16.43 -2.05
CA THR A 327 2.07 -17.53 -2.59
C THR A 327 3.37 -17.76 -1.83
N VAL A 328 3.85 -16.76 -1.07
CA VAL A 328 5.02 -16.86 -0.17
C VAL A 328 4.58 -16.61 1.28
N ALA A 329 5.35 -17.09 2.27
CA ALA A 329 5.09 -16.79 3.68
C ALA A 329 5.79 -15.47 4.07
N THR A 330 5.04 -14.40 4.33
CA THR A 330 5.64 -13.09 4.68
C THR A 330 5.84 -12.94 6.19
N SER A 331 4.90 -13.46 6.96
CA SER A 331 4.95 -13.57 8.42
C SER A 331 5.11 -15.02 8.88
N LEU A 332 5.64 -15.18 10.09
CA LEU A 332 5.91 -16.49 10.69
C LEU A 332 4.80 -16.87 11.68
N THR A 333 3.59 -17.10 11.17
CA THR A 333 2.38 -17.46 11.94
C THR A 333 1.81 -18.83 11.52
N PRO A 334 0.94 -19.48 12.32
CA PRO A 334 0.33 -20.76 11.95
C PRO A 334 -0.51 -20.72 10.66
N GLU A 335 -1.14 -19.59 10.37
CA GLU A 335 -2.06 -19.39 9.25
C GLU A 335 -1.31 -19.34 7.91
N GLU A 336 -0.11 -18.74 7.89
CA GLU A 336 0.78 -18.75 6.72
C GLU A 336 1.59 -20.06 6.58
N ALA A 337 1.52 -20.96 7.57
CA ALA A 337 2.13 -22.29 7.50
C ALA A 337 1.22 -23.35 6.84
N LEU A 338 0.03 -22.96 6.39
CA LEU A 338 -0.87 -23.78 5.58
C LEU A 338 -0.29 -24.04 4.18
N GLN A 339 -0.81 -25.06 3.48
CA GLN A 339 -0.46 -25.29 2.07
C GLN A 339 -0.99 -24.12 1.24
N LYS A 340 -0.09 -23.41 0.57
CA LYS A 340 -0.41 -22.32 -0.36
C LYS A 340 -0.79 -22.92 -1.73
N ASN A 341 -1.83 -22.39 -2.36
CA ASN A 341 -2.42 -22.89 -3.60
C ASN A 341 -2.64 -21.74 -4.59
N VAL A 342 -2.71 -22.07 -5.88
CA VAL A 342 -3.36 -21.23 -6.90
C VAL A 342 -4.63 -21.92 -7.39
N PHE A 343 -5.57 -21.18 -7.95
CA PHE A 343 -6.92 -21.67 -8.19
C PHE A 343 -7.25 -21.63 -9.68
N LEU A 344 -7.48 -22.81 -10.27
CA LEU A 344 -8.05 -22.90 -11.60
C LEU A 344 -9.57 -22.74 -11.48
N ILE A 345 -10.09 -21.61 -11.94
CA ILE A 345 -11.53 -21.34 -12.01
C ILE A 345 -11.98 -21.58 -13.45
N LYS A 346 -13.02 -22.39 -13.61
CA LYS A 346 -13.76 -22.58 -14.86
C LYS A 346 -15.09 -21.85 -14.74
N ILE A 347 -15.54 -21.14 -15.78
CA ILE A 347 -16.86 -20.47 -15.83
C ILE A 347 -17.56 -20.85 -17.14
N LYS A 348 -18.83 -21.28 -17.06
CA LYS A 348 -19.71 -21.56 -18.22
C LYS A 348 -21.11 -20.99 -17.96
N GLY A 349 -21.56 -20.04 -18.77
CA GLY A 349 -22.75 -19.24 -18.47
C GLY A 349 -22.62 -18.55 -17.10
N ARG A 350 -23.59 -18.77 -16.20
CA ARG A 350 -23.52 -18.33 -14.79
C ARG A 350 -22.88 -19.34 -13.82
N LYS A 351 -22.51 -20.55 -14.27
CA LYS A 351 -21.96 -21.57 -13.37
C LYS A 351 -20.43 -21.52 -13.32
N PHE A 352 -19.85 -21.79 -12.16
CA PHE A 352 -18.40 -21.90 -11.99
C PHE A 352 -17.98 -23.17 -11.24
N ALA A 353 -16.76 -23.63 -11.49
CA ALA A 353 -16.06 -24.62 -10.70
C ALA A 353 -14.70 -24.04 -10.27
N SER A 354 -14.28 -24.30 -9.03
CA SER A 354 -13.00 -23.81 -8.47
C SER A 354 -12.14 -25.00 -8.03
N LYS A 355 -10.91 -25.08 -8.55
CA LYS A 355 -9.99 -26.19 -8.29
C LYS A 355 -8.67 -25.69 -7.70
N PRO A 356 -8.35 -25.98 -6.42
CA PRO A 356 -7.05 -25.66 -5.85
C PRO A 356 -5.94 -26.52 -6.48
N ILE A 357 -4.81 -25.87 -6.79
CA ILE A 357 -3.58 -26.48 -7.28
C ILE A 357 -2.45 -26.13 -6.28
N PRO A 358 -1.89 -27.11 -5.56
CA PRO A 358 -0.88 -26.84 -4.53
C PRO A 358 0.47 -26.48 -5.13
N LEU A 359 1.04 -25.36 -4.67
CA LEU A 359 2.36 -24.89 -5.06
C LEU A 359 3.46 -25.79 -4.45
N GLN A 360 4.50 -26.08 -5.23
CA GLN A 360 5.56 -27.05 -4.92
C GLN A 360 6.93 -26.40 -4.73
N THR A 361 7.11 -25.12 -5.08
CA THR A 361 8.33 -24.33 -4.83
C THR A 361 8.32 -23.61 -3.48
N VAL A 362 7.15 -23.46 -2.85
CA VAL A 362 6.97 -22.79 -1.55
C VAL A 362 7.83 -23.43 -0.46
N ARG A 363 8.58 -22.60 0.29
CA ARG A 363 9.44 -23.08 1.37
C ARG A 363 8.63 -23.73 2.50
N PRO A 364 9.00 -24.92 3.01
CA PRO A 364 8.26 -25.56 4.09
C PRO A 364 8.34 -24.71 5.36
N MET A 365 7.20 -24.43 5.99
CA MET A 365 7.10 -23.68 7.24
C MET A 365 6.46 -24.51 8.33
N ILE A 366 7.00 -24.46 9.55
CA ILE A 366 6.39 -25.08 10.74
C ILE A 366 6.39 -24.12 11.93
N CYS A 367 5.18 -23.78 12.36
CA CYS A 367 4.89 -23.11 13.63
C CYS A 367 4.47 -24.16 14.68
N ASP A 368 4.93 -24.01 15.92
CA ASP A 368 4.57 -24.88 17.05
C ASP A 368 4.77 -24.10 18.37
N GLU A 369 4.21 -24.56 19.49
CA GLU A 369 4.31 -23.88 20.78
C GLU A 369 4.92 -24.79 21.86
N LEU A 370 5.61 -24.19 22.84
CA LEU A 370 6.21 -24.90 23.97
C LEU A 370 5.89 -24.18 25.28
N LEU A 371 4.96 -24.74 26.05
CA LEU A 371 4.68 -24.29 27.41
C LEU A 371 5.72 -24.87 28.39
N LEU A 372 6.35 -24.01 29.17
CA LEU A 372 7.22 -24.35 30.29
C LEU A 372 6.52 -23.94 31.58
N ASP A 373 5.86 -24.89 32.26
CA ASP A 373 5.03 -24.64 33.45
C ASP A 373 5.66 -25.13 34.78
N LYS A 374 6.46 -26.20 34.72
CA LYS A 374 7.06 -26.88 35.88
C LYS A 374 8.56 -27.12 35.68
N ILE A 375 9.35 -27.04 36.76
CA ILE A 375 10.76 -27.40 36.73
C ILE A 375 10.93 -28.87 37.15
N PRO A 376 11.68 -29.71 36.41
CA PRO A 376 11.93 -31.10 36.78
C PRO A 376 12.48 -31.28 38.21
N PRO A 377 11.96 -32.26 38.99
CA PRO A 377 12.43 -32.53 40.35
C PRO A 377 13.94 -32.74 40.44
N GLY A 378 14.56 -32.15 41.47
CA GLY A 378 16.01 -32.23 41.69
C GLY A 378 16.86 -31.28 40.83
N CYS A 379 16.26 -30.50 39.93
CA CYS A 379 16.96 -29.49 39.12
C CYS A 379 16.50 -28.04 39.42
N ARG A 380 15.77 -27.84 40.52
CA ARG A 380 15.33 -26.51 40.97
C ARG A 380 16.54 -25.65 41.37
N PRO A 381 16.56 -24.35 40.99
CA PRO A 381 17.70 -23.48 41.24
C PRO A 381 17.82 -23.08 42.71
N ALA A 382 19.02 -22.66 43.13
CA ALA A 382 19.27 -22.19 44.49
C ALA A 382 18.62 -20.82 44.77
N THR A 383 18.59 -19.94 43.77
CA THR A 383 17.89 -18.64 43.81
C THR A 383 16.73 -18.66 42.81
N LYS A 384 15.60 -18.00 43.14
CA LYS A 384 14.43 -17.91 42.24
C LYS A 384 14.73 -17.35 40.84
N LEU A 385 15.75 -16.49 40.70
CA LEU A 385 16.10 -15.84 39.42
C LEU A 385 17.06 -16.68 38.55
N ASP A 386 17.75 -17.66 39.14
CA ASP A 386 18.77 -18.46 38.46
C ASP A 386 18.12 -19.47 37.50
N ARG A 387 18.68 -19.61 36.29
CA ARG A 387 18.16 -20.55 35.30
C ARG A 387 18.40 -22.01 35.72
N PRO A 388 17.36 -22.87 35.79
CA PRO A 388 17.48 -24.29 36.14
C PRO A 388 18.51 -25.02 35.28
N ARG A 389 19.39 -25.80 35.92
CA ARG A 389 20.40 -26.62 35.26
C ARG A 389 20.21 -28.10 35.59
N ASN A 390 20.42 -28.95 34.60
CA ASN A 390 20.54 -30.40 34.78
C ASN A 390 21.92 -30.74 35.40
N ARG A 391 22.12 -32.00 35.78
CA ARG A 391 23.37 -32.52 36.39
C ARG A 391 24.61 -32.25 35.52
N ASP A 392 24.46 -32.23 34.20
CA ASP A 392 25.52 -31.90 33.22
C ASP A 392 25.88 -30.40 33.17
N GLY A 393 25.23 -29.54 33.96
CA GLY A 393 25.41 -28.09 33.93
C GLY A 393 24.68 -27.36 32.79
N ARG A 394 24.07 -28.08 31.84
CA ARG A 394 23.21 -27.52 30.77
C ARG A 394 21.89 -26.96 31.33
N TYR A 395 21.40 -25.85 30.77
CA TYR A 395 20.12 -25.25 31.17
C TYR A 395 18.93 -26.05 30.60
N ILE A 396 17.88 -26.24 31.41
CA ILE A 396 16.75 -27.13 31.09
C ILE A 396 15.82 -26.54 30.03
N ASP A 397 15.57 -25.24 30.09
CA ASP A 397 14.84 -24.48 29.08
C ASP A 397 15.52 -24.56 27.71
N GLU A 398 16.85 -24.34 27.63
CA GLU A 398 17.61 -24.54 26.39
C GLU A 398 17.50 -25.99 25.89
N MET A 399 17.59 -27.00 26.76
CA MET A 399 17.44 -28.40 26.34
C MET A 399 16.02 -28.74 25.84
N ALA A 400 14.97 -28.18 26.44
CA ALA A 400 13.59 -28.38 26.02
C ALA A 400 13.30 -27.69 24.67
N ILE A 401 13.81 -26.46 24.50
CA ILE A 401 13.73 -25.71 23.24
C ILE A 401 14.50 -26.45 22.14
N GLU A 402 15.73 -26.90 22.39
CA GLU A 402 16.52 -27.67 21.43
C GLU A 402 15.83 -28.98 21.03
N ALA A 403 15.28 -29.74 21.98
CA ALA A 403 14.53 -30.95 21.67
C ALA A 403 13.33 -30.66 20.75
N LYS A 404 12.55 -29.61 21.05
CA LYS A 404 11.38 -29.23 20.25
C LYS A 404 11.76 -28.69 18.87
N LEU A 405 12.81 -27.88 18.76
CA LEU A 405 13.33 -27.40 17.47
C LEU A 405 13.79 -28.56 16.58
N ASN A 406 14.53 -29.54 17.13
CA ASN A 406 14.96 -30.71 16.36
C ASN A 406 13.77 -31.57 15.91
N GLU A 407 12.71 -31.69 16.73
CA GLU A 407 11.46 -32.35 16.35
C GLU A 407 10.79 -31.64 15.16
N MET A 408 10.66 -30.31 15.21
CA MET A 408 10.09 -29.49 14.12
C MET A 408 10.94 -29.54 12.85
N ILE A 409 12.27 -29.46 12.95
CA ILE A 409 13.18 -29.54 11.79
C ILE A 409 13.09 -30.92 11.13
N ALA A 410 13.01 -32.00 11.92
CA ALA A 410 12.78 -33.35 11.39
C ALA A 410 11.41 -33.46 10.69
N ARG A 411 10.34 -32.92 11.31
CA ARG A 411 8.99 -32.87 10.74
C ARG A 411 8.95 -32.11 9.41
N ALA A 412 9.70 -31.01 9.30
CA ALA A 412 9.81 -30.21 8.06
C ALA A 412 10.59 -30.96 6.97
N LYS A 413 11.77 -31.51 7.29
CA LYS A 413 12.58 -32.29 6.34
C LYS A 413 11.85 -33.54 5.82
N ALA A 414 11.05 -34.19 6.67
CA ALA A 414 10.24 -35.34 6.28
C ALA A 414 9.04 -35.00 5.38
N LYS A 415 8.59 -33.74 5.36
CA LYS A 415 7.48 -33.24 4.51
C LYS A 415 7.94 -32.52 3.24
N ARG A 416 9.25 -32.30 3.04
CA ARG A 416 9.78 -31.50 1.93
C ARG A 416 9.54 -32.18 0.57
N GLY A 417 8.77 -31.53 -0.31
CA GLY A 417 8.61 -31.90 -1.72
C GLY A 417 9.87 -31.65 -2.56
N PRO A 418 9.99 -32.24 -3.75
CA PRO A 418 11.22 -32.21 -4.55
C PRO A 418 11.61 -30.80 -5.05
N ARG A 419 10.62 -29.96 -5.36
CA ARG A 419 10.80 -28.56 -5.81
C ARG A 419 11.00 -27.56 -4.66
N GLN A 420 10.76 -27.94 -3.40
CA GLN A 420 10.81 -27.03 -2.25
C GLN A 420 12.25 -26.78 -1.77
N PRO A 421 12.64 -25.55 -1.36
CA PRO A 421 13.95 -25.26 -0.78
C PRO A 421 14.33 -26.13 0.43
N GLU A 422 15.62 -26.46 0.56
CA GLU A 422 16.11 -27.43 1.55
C GLU A 422 16.00 -27.00 3.02
N MET A 423 16.23 -25.71 3.29
CA MET A 423 16.19 -25.14 4.64
C MET A 423 14.79 -24.58 4.94
N PRO A 424 14.03 -25.17 5.87
CA PRO A 424 12.66 -24.72 6.19
C PRO A 424 12.64 -23.42 7.01
N LEU A 425 11.46 -22.82 7.12
CA LEU A 425 11.12 -21.81 8.12
C LEU A 425 10.59 -22.51 9.38
N ILE A 426 11.13 -22.18 10.54
CA ILE A 426 10.73 -22.74 11.84
C ILE A 426 10.33 -21.59 12.75
N ARG A 427 9.18 -21.64 13.43
CA ARG A 427 8.82 -20.69 14.48
C ARG A 427 8.31 -21.42 15.72
N LEU A 428 9.12 -21.44 16.77
CA LEU A 428 8.76 -21.98 18.07
C LEU A 428 8.42 -20.85 19.04
N LYS A 429 7.16 -20.78 19.48
CA LYS A 429 6.70 -19.83 20.50
C LYS A 429 6.77 -20.49 21.88
N VAL A 430 7.72 -20.06 22.71
CA VAL A 430 7.97 -20.60 24.05
C VAL A 430 7.25 -19.74 25.08
N ILE A 431 6.39 -20.34 25.88
CA ILE A 431 5.60 -19.67 26.93
C ILE A 431 6.16 -20.09 28.29
N TYR A 432 6.69 -19.13 29.05
CA TYR A 432 7.17 -19.34 30.42
C TYR A 432 6.01 -19.04 31.40
N ASP A 433 5.65 -20.04 32.21
CA ASP A 433 4.55 -19.97 33.19
C ASP A 433 4.87 -20.79 34.46
N GLY A 434 3.99 -20.75 35.47
CA GLY A 434 4.10 -21.51 36.71
C GLY A 434 5.45 -21.32 37.43
N ASP A 435 6.20 -22.41 37.62
CA ASP A 435 7.54 -22.41 38.24
C ASP A 435 8.53 -21.49 37.50
N TRP A 436 8.31 -21.20 36.20
CA TRP A 436 9.23 -20.47 35.33
C TRP A 436 9.03 -18.95 35.29
N LEU A 437 7.98 -18.43 35.93
CA LEU A 437 7.64 -16.99 35.91
C LEU A 437 8.74 -16.10 36.49
N ASP A 438 9.39 -16.51 37.58
CA ASP A 438 10.44 -15.74 38.26
C ASP A 438 11.82 -15.85 37.57
N ILE A 439 12.03 -16.87 36.73
CA ILE A 439 13.34 -17.24 36.17
C ILE A 439 13.69 -16.36 34.97
N THR A 440 14.94 -15.89 34.88
CA THR A 440 15.44 -15.17 33.69
C THR A 440 15.32 -16.06 32.44
N PRO A 441 14.64 -15.67 31.35
CA PRO A 441 14.44 -16.56 30.21
C PRO A 441 15.73 -16.78 29.39
N ALA A 442 15.73 -17.83 28.57
CA ALA A 442 16.80 -18.09 27.62
C ALA A 442 16.94 -16.98 26.55
N ASN A 443 18.13 -16.84 25.95
CA ASN A 443 18.34 -15.93 24.82
C ASN A 443 17.98 -16.65 23.51
N ALA A 444 16.80 -16.31 22.96
CA ALA A 444 16.27 -16.90 21.73
C ALA A 444 17.26 -16.82 20.55
N LYS A 445 17.79 -15.63 20.24
CA LYS A 445 18.74 -15.43 19.13
C LYS A 445 19.99 -16.30 19.26
N ARG A 446 20.50 -16.48 20.49
CA ARG A 446 21.66 -17.34 20.78
C ARG A 446 21.37 -18.84 20.60
N ILE A 447 20.12 -19.28 20.77
CA ILE A 447 19.71 -20.65 20.43
C ILE A 447 19.62 -20.76 18.90
N GLY A 448 18.97 -19.79 18.27
CA GLY A 448 18.76 -19.76 16.81
C GLY A 448 20.04 -19.83 15.98
N LEU A 449 21.10 -19.11 16.38
CA LEU A 449 22.43 -19.18 15.75
C LEU A 449 23.05 -20.59 15.72
N ARG A 450 22.59 -21.55 16.55
CA ARG A 450 23.03 -22.96 16.48
C ARG A 450 22.51 -23.71 15.24
N TYR A 451 21.53 -23.12 14.54
CA TYR A 451 20.80 -23.71 13.41
C TYR A 451 20.94 -22.93 12.10
N GLU A 452 21.90 -22.00 12.02
CA GLU A 452 22.16 -21.13 10.86
C GLU A 452 22.31 -21.90 9.54
N ASN A 453 23.02 -23.04 9.57
CA ASN A 453 23.19 -23.94 8.42
C ASN A 453 22.11 -25.04 8.36
N THR A 454 20.88 -24.77 8.82
CA THR A 454 19.81 -25.79 8.91
C THR A 454 18.40 -25.24 8.74
N VAL A 455 18.15 -23.97 9.09
CA VAL A 455 16.86 -23.29 8.85
C VAL A 455 17.10 -21.94 8.17
N ALA A 456 16.15 -21.46 7.37
CA ALA A 456 16.32 -20.22 6.63
C ALA A 456 16.17 -18.96 7.50
N ASN A 457 15.47 -19.05 8.63
CA ASN A 457 15.15 -17.93 9.53
C ASN A 457 15.83 -18.04 10.92
N ALA A 458 17.10 -18.44 10.94
CA ALA A 458 17.80 -18.83 12.18
C ALA A 458 17.82 -17.76 13.29
N VAL A 459 17.82 -16.46 12.97
CA VAL A 459 17.78 -15.38 13.98
C VAL A 459 16.43 -15.32 14.71
N ASP A 460 15.34 -15.64 14.01
CA ASP A 460 13.96 -15.39 14.46
C ASP A 460 13.19 -16.69 14.76
N MET A 461 13.83 -17.85 14.67
CA MET A 461 13.17 -19.15 14.80
C MET A 461 12.55 -19.45 16.18
N VAL A 462 12.87 -18.66 17.21
CA VAL A 462 12.30 -18.77 18.56
C VAL A 462 11.78 -17.42 19.03
N THR A 463 10.52 -17.39 19.49
CA THR A 463 9.98 -16.28 20.29
C THR A 463 9.73 -16.75 21.72
N ILE A 464 9.95 -15.88 22.70
CA ILE A 464 9.76 -16.22 24.13
C ILE A 464 8.82 -15.19 24.76
N LYS A 465 7.65 -15.65 25.20
CA LYS A 465 6.69 -14.87 26.00
C LYS A 465 6.74 -15.37 27.45
N LYS A 466 6.79 -14.44 28.41
CA LYS A 466 6.41 -14.73 29.80
C LYS A 466 4.92 -14.46 29.97
N ASN A 467 4.21 -15.36 30.62
CA ASN A 467 2.89 -15.03 31.13
C ASN A 467 3.00 -14.08 32.33
N VAL A 468 1.93 -13.32 32.58
CA VAL A 468 1.86 -12.40 33.72
C VAL A 468 1.32 -13.19 34.92
N SER A 469 2.01 -13.12 36.07
CA SER A 469 1.57 -13.85 37.27
C SER A 469 0.15 -13.47 37.68
N SER A 470 -0.58 -14.40 38.29
CA SER A 470 -1.96 -14.19 38.74
C SER A 470 -2.09 -12.97 39.67
N GLU A 471 -1.10 -12.74 40.55
CA GLU A 471 -1.02 -11.55 41.41
C GLU A 471 -0.82 -10.25 40.61
N ALA A 472 0.02 -10.25 39.58
CA ALA A 472 0.23 -9.09 38.72
C ALA A 472 -0.98 -8.81 37.83
N ARG A 473 -1.68 -9.85 37.36
CA ARG A 473 -2.97 -9.73 36.65
C ARG A 473 -4.06 -9.15 37.56
N ALA A 474 -4.15 -9.62 38.81
CA ALA A 474 -5.07 -9.07 39.81
C ALA A 474 -4.71 -7.63 40.23
N ARG A 475 -3.42 -7.26 40.27
CA ARG A 475 -3.00 -5.86 40.49
C ARG A 475 -3.36 -4.96 39.32
N ARG A 476 -3.20 -5.41 38.06
CA ARG A 476 -3.68 -4.67 36.87
C ARG A 476 -5.20 -4.46 36.94
N GLN A 477 -5.97 -5.53 37.17
CA GLN A 477 -7.43 -5.44 37.29
C GLN A 477 -7.90 -4.51 38.43
N ARG A 478 -7.18 -4.43 39.55
CA ARG A 478 -7.46 -3.46 40.63
C ARG A 478 -7.05 -2.02 40.30
N GLY A 479 -6.11 -1.80 39.39
CA GLY A 479 -5.75 -0.46 38.89
C GLY A 479 -6.67 0.02 37.77
N GLN A 480 -7.19 -0.90 36.94
CA GLN A 480 -7.99 -0.58 35.75
C GLN A 480 -9.40 -0.05 36.07
N GLN A 481 -9.91 -0.19 37.29
CA GLN A 481 -11.21 0.38 37.69
C GLN A 481 -11.27 1.92 37.64
N ASN A 482 -10.14 2.61 37.48
CA ASN A 482 -10.07 4.05 37.22
C ASN A 482 -9.42 4.40 35.85
N ASN A 483 -9.14 3.43 34.98
CA ASN A 483 -8.66 3.68 33.61
C ASN A 483 -8.77 2.41 32.74
N GLU A 484 -9.86 2.29 31.97
CA GLU A 484 -10.09 1.20 30.99
C GLU A 484 -9.56 1.56 29.58
N LEU A 485 -8.29 1.96 29.48
CA LEU A 485 -7.56 2.13 28.22
C LEU A 485 -6.16 1.51 28.30
N ALA A 486 -6.06 0.22 27.96
CA ALA A 486 -4.79 -0.48 27.77
C ALA A 486 -5.00 -1.75 26.93
N ASP A 487 -4.80 -1.64 25.61
CA ASP A 487 -4.83 -2.77 24.66
C ASP A 487 -3.55 -3.63 24.78
N GLU A 488 -3.62 -4.92 24.46
CA GLU A 488 -2.52 -5.89 24.64
C GLU A 488 -1.60 -6.04 23.41
N LEU A 489 -1.82 -5.25 22.34
CA LEU A 489 -1.01 -5.25 21.10
C LEU A 489 -0.37 -3.90 20.68
N GLY A 490 -0.35 -2.91 21.58
CA GLY A 490 0.75 -1.93 21.66
C GLY A 490 0.93 -0.83 20.59
N HIS A 491 0.23 -0.85 19.45
CA HIS A 491 0.32 0.22 18.43
C HIS A 491 -0.77 1.28 18.63
N VAL A 492 -0.37 2.48 19.05
CA VAL A 492 -1.25 3.66 19.12
C VAL A 492 -1.14 4.43 17.80
N SER A 493 -2.22 4.52 17.04
CA SER A 493 -2.27 5.32 15.81
C SER A 493 -2.09 6.82 16.12
N ALA A 494 -1.37 7.53 15.26
CA ALA A 494 -1.09 8.97 15.35
C ALA A 494 -2.32 9.81 15.72
N ALA A 495 -3.43 9.66 14.97
CA ALA A 495 -4.69 10.34 15.25
C ALA A 495 -5.24 10.04 16.67
N ASN A 496 -5.17 8.78 17.12
CA ASN A 496 -5.59 8.41 18.48
C ASN A 496 -4.65 9.00 19.56
N LEU A 497 -3.36 9.15 19.25
CA LEU A 497 -2.38 9.76 20.13
C LEU A 497 -2.61 11.27 20.25
N GLN A 498 -2.88 11.95 19.12
CA GLN A 498 -3.28 13.36 19.08
C GLN A 498 -4.55 13.59 19.91
N THR A 499 -5.60 12.77 19.74
CA THR A 499 -6.82 12.87 20.57
C THR A 499 -6.52 12.63 22.05
N MET A 500 -5.81 11.54 22.42
CA MET A 500 -5.49 11.26 23.82
C MET A 500 -4.66 12.37 24.48
N ILE A 501 -3.71 12.97 23.77
CA ILE A 501 -2.90 14.10 24.28
C ILE A 501 -3.74 15.36 24.39
N ASN A 502 -4.58 15.65 23.40
CA ASN A 502 -5.46 16.81 23.43
C ASN A 502 -6.47 16.72 24.57
N ASP A 503 -7.16 15.59 24.72
CA ASP A 503 -8.13 15.35 25.80
C ASP A 503 -7.44 15.38 27.17
N TYR A 504 -6.30 14.68 27.33
CA TYR A 504 -5.58 14.62 28.60
C TYR A 504 -5.13 16.00 29.08
N PHE A 505 -4.59 16.85 28.20
CA PHE A 505 -4.09 18.17 28.58
C PHE A 505 -5.17 19.26 28.60
N THR A 506 -6.23 19.16 27.79
CA THR A 506 -7.33 20.14 27.78
C THR A 506 -8.27 19.97 28.98
N HIS A 507 -8.41 18.75 29.51
CA HIS A 507 -9.21 18.48 30.70
C HIS A 507 -8.46 18.67 32.04
N GLN A 508 -7.20 19.13 32.03
CA GLN A 508 -6.51 19.50 33.27
C GLN A 508 -7.09 20.80 33.89
N PRO A 509 -6.94 21.02 35.20
CA PRO A 509 -7.20 22.31 35.84
C PRO A 509 -6.46 23.45 35.13
N LEU A 510 -7.05 24.65 35.11
CA LEU A 510 -6.54 25.77 34.30
C LEU A 510 -5.12 26.22 34.73
N ASP A 511 -4.67 25.88 35.93
CA ASP A 511 -3.28 26.05 36.36
C ASP A 511 -2.31 25.08 35.65
N ASP A 512 -2.70 23.80 35.52
CA ASP A 512 -1.87 22.68 35.03
C ASP A 512 -1.84 22.51 33.49
N GLN A 513 -2.78 23.09 32.75
CA GLN A 513 -2.75 23.03 31.27
C GLN A 513 -1.51 23.71 30.67
N MET A 514 -1.12 23.35 29.45
CA MET A 514 0.11 23.86 28.82
C MET A 514 -0.06 25.25 28.21
N THR A 515 0.83 26.20 28.55
CA THR A 515 0.76 27.61 28.12
C THR A 515 1.46 27.89 26.78
N VAL A 516 2.71 27.42 26.62
CA VAL A 516 3.57 27.78 25.47
C VAL A 516 3.52 26.75 24.36
N LEU A 517 3.70 25.46 24.70
CA LEU A 517 3.60 24.35 23.76
C LEU A 517 2.22 23.70 23.91
N LYS A 518 1.28 24.04 23.02
CA LYS A 518 -0.12 23.58 23.15
C LYS A 518 -0.30 22.12 22.68
N PRO A 519 -1.30 21.38 23.20
CA PRO A 519 -1.49 19.95 22.91
C PRO A 519 -1.60 19.62 21.42
N PHE A 520 -2.27 20.48 20.63
CA PHE A 520 -2.33 20.37 19.17
C PHE A 520 -0.94 20.35 18.49
N GLY A 521 0.00 21.18 18.96
CA GLY A 521 1.37 21.20 18.44
C GLY A 521 2.17 19.95 18.83
N ILE A 522 1.89 19.38 20.00
CA ILE A 522 2.49 18.12 20.45
C ILE A 522 1.98 16.95 19.60
N GLY A 523 0.66 16.87 19.40
CA GLY A 523 0.05 15.86 18.53
C GLY A 523 0.62 15.91 17.11
N LYS A 524 0.57 17.08 16.46
CA LYS A 524 1.08 17.28 15.10
C LYS A 524 2.57 16.94 14.94
N ALA A 525 3.37 17.17 15.98
CA ALA A 525 4.78 16.75 15.97
C ALA A 525 4.93 15.24 16.11
N LEU A 526 4.15 14.60 16.98
CA LEU A 526 4.17 13.15 17.18
C LEU A 526 3.63 12.36 16.00
N ASP A 527 2.72 12.93 15.21
CA ASP A 527 2.32 12.40 13.91
C ASP A 527 3.57 12.20 13.02
N GLN A 528 4.49 13.18 12.99
CA GLN A 528 5.77 13.09 12.26
C GLN A 528 6.82 12.18 12.90
N TYR A 529 6.60 11.72 14.14
CA TYR A 529 7.37 10.59 14.70
C TYR A 529 6.76 9.24 14.29
N SER A 530 5.47 9.16 13.92
CA SER A 530 4.89 7.95 13.34
C SER A 530 5.33 7.74 11.88
N GLU A 531 5.52 8.83 11.13
CA GLU A 531 6.14 8.85 9.78
C GLU A 531 7.56 8.25 9.74
N ILE A 532 8.21 8.01 10.89
CA ILE A 532 9.51 7.31 10.99
C ILE A 532 9.38 5.83 10.61
N GLU A 533 8.24 5.18 10.90
CA GLU A 533 7.99 3.80 10.45
C GLU A 533 7.67 3.75 8.94
N GLU A 534 7.29 4.89 8.34
CA GLU A 534 7.03 5.07 6.89
C GLU A 534 8.25 5.65 6.13
N GLY A 535 9.45 5.60 6.73
CA GLY A 535 10.72 5.97 6.07
C GLY A 535 11.31 7.34 6.46
N GLY A 536 10.63 8.09 7.33
CA GLY A 536 11.19 9.30 7.96
C GLY A 536 12.41 9.01 8.83
N THR A 537 13.26 10.01 9.08
CA THR A 537 14.36 9.88 10.07
C THR A 537 14.02 10.62 11.36
N ALA A 538 14.36 10.03 12.51
CA ALA A 538 14.18 10.68 13.81
C ALA A 538 14.89 12.04 13.91
N ALA A 539 15.99 12.24 13.17
CA ALA A 539 16.66 13.54 13.07
C ALA A 539 15.82 14.60 12.34
N SER A 540 14.97 14.20 11.39
CA SER A 540 14.03 15.09 10.70
C SER A 540 12.84 15.44 11.60
N ALA A 541 12.24 14.44 12.24
CA ALA A 541 11.15 14.64 13.21
C ALA A 541 11.57 15.57 14.37
N ASN A 542 12.77 15.36 14.94
CA ASN A 542 13.35 16.26 15.95
C ASN A 542 13.42 17.72 15.46
N ARG A 543 13.97 17.95 14.26
CA ARG A 543 14.09 19.31 13.69
C ARG A 543 12.74 19.97 13.47
N ASN A 544 11.73 19.22 13.03
CA ASN A 544 10.38 19.76 12.85
C ASN A 544 9.69 20.08 14.18
N PHE A 545 9.89 19.25 15.21
CA PHE A 545 9.43 19.54 16.57
C PHE A 545 10.11 20.79 17.15
N ASP A 546 11.44 20.91 17.03
CA ASP A 546 12.20 22.10 17.43
C ASP A 546 11.69 23.35 16.71
N ASN A 547 11.45 23.28 15.39
CA ASN A 547 10.87 24.37 14.60
C ASN A 547 9.47 24.76 15.07
N CYS A 548 8.59 23.78 15.37
CA CYS A 548 7.24 24.04 15.88
C CYS A 548 7.27 24.70 17.26
N LEU A 549 8.12 24.21 18.16
CA LEU A 549 8.34 24.77 19.50
C LEU A 549 8.87 26.21 19.42
N LEU A 550 9.87 26.45 18.57
CA LEU A 550 10.43 27.79 18.33
C LEU A 550 9.40 28.76 17.73
N ALA A 551 8.53 28.30 16.83
CA ALA A 551 7.45 29.10 16.28
C ALA A 551 6.42 29.50 17.37
N GLN A 552 5.97 28.55 18.20
CA GLN A 552 5.03 28.85 19.30
C GLN A 552 5.65 29.78 20.37
N ILE A 553 6.92 29.57 20.72
CA ILE A 553 7.70 30.50 21.56
C ILE A 553 7.79 31.90 20.90
N GLY A 554 7.97 31.96 19.58
CA GLY A 554 8.00 33.20 18.80
C GLY A 554 6.67 33.97 18.88
N VAL A 555 5.55 33.28 18.70
CA VAL A 555 4.19 33.84 18.85
C VAL A 555 4.00 34.41 20.26
N VAL A 556 4.25 33.62 21.30
CA VAL A 556 4.10 34.06 22.71
C VAL A 556 4.99 35.28 23.00
N ARG A 557 6.27 35.26 22.61
CA ARG A 557 7.18 36.41 22.76
C ARG A 557 6.69 37.65 22.02
N ASN A 558 6.11 37.51 20.84
CA ASN A 558 5.60 38.64 20.05
C ASN A 558 4.27 39.19 20.59
N THR A 559 3.48 38.39 21.31
CA THR A 559 2.31 38.86 22.05
C THR A 559 2.73 39.60 23.33
N LEU A 560 3.62 39.03 24.14
CA LEU A 560 4.16 39.69 25.34
C LEU A 560 4.84 41.04 25.01
N LYS A 561 5.58 41.13 23.89
CA LYS A 561 6.17 42.40 23.40
C LYS A 561 5.15 43.50 23.04
N LYS A 562 3.87 43.16 22.85
CA LYS A 562 2.79 44.12 22.55
C LYS A 562 2.04 44.59 23.81
N MET A 563 2.28 43.95 24.95
CA MET A 563 1.69 44.32 26.24
C MET A 563 2.45 45.53 26.84
N PRO A 564 1.75 46.45 27.52
CA PRO A 564 2.35 47.67 28.04
C PRO A 564 3.21 47.39 29.27
N LEU A 565 4.54 47.40 29.11
CA LEU A 565 5.49 47.15 30.20
C LEU A 565 5.65 48.39 31.10
N PRO A 566 5.71 48.23 32.44
CA PRO A 566 6.10 49.29 33.35
C PRO A 566 7.59 49.65 33.18
N PRO A 567 8.02 50.89 33.52
CA PRO A 567 9.43 51.24 33.55
C PRO A 567 10.16 50.45 34.67
N ILE A 568 11.29 49.84 34.32
CA ILE A 568 12.12 49.04 35.22
C ILE A 568 13.34 49.90 35.61
N GLU A 569 13.43 50.33 36.87
CA GLU A 569 14.53 51.19 37.36
C GLU A 569 15.40 50.52 38.43
N SER A 570 14.96 49.40 39.01
CA SER A 570 15.66 48.68 40.08
C SER A 570 15.59 47.15 39.94
N LEU A 571 16.41 46.44 40.74
CA LEU A 571 16.34 44.97 40.84
C LEU A 571 15.03 44.48 41.49
N SER A 572 14.33 45.30 42.27
CA SER A 572 13.01 44.94 42.82
C SER A 572 11.93 44.88 41.73
N ASP A 573 12.13 45.64 40.65
CA ASP A 573 11.16 45.71 39.54
C ASP A 573 11.29 44.48 38.61
N MET A 574 12.37 43.72 38.70
CA MET A 574 12.54 42.45 37.97
C MET A 574 11.67 41.32 38.53
N GLU A 575 11.37 41.33 39.83
CA GLU A 575 10.47 40.35 40.45
C GLU A 575 9.01 40.68 40.11
N SER A 576 8.58 41.94 40.26
CA SER A 576 7.24 42.37 39.86
C SER A 576 6.99 42.28 38.34
N PHE A 577 8.02 42.47 37.52
CA PHE A 577 7.97 42.21 36.08
C PHE A 577 7.79 40.72 35.74
N ARG A 578 8.41 39.82 36.52
CA ARG A 578 8.19 38.36 36.37
C ARG A 578 6.76 37.99 36.76
N ASP A 579 6.28 38.47 37.90
CA ASP A 579 4.91 38.20 38.37
C ASP A 579 3.87 38.72 37.37
N LEU A 580 4.13 39.88 36.76
CA LEU A 580 3.31 40.42 35.68
C LEU A 580 3.31 39.50 34.44
N ILE A 581 4.45 38.98 34.01
CA ILE A 581 4.53 38.04 32.87
C ILE A 581 3.83 36.71 33.19
N GLU A 582 3.96 36.17 34.40
CA GLU A 582 3.24 34.94 34.79
C GLU A 582 1.72 35.18 34.81
N LYS A 583 1.27 36.35 35.26
CA LYS A 583 -0.15 36.77 35.21
C LYS A 583 -0.64 36.97 33.77
N ASP A 584 0.12 37.66 32.91
CA ASP A 584 -0.27 37.94 31.53
C ASP A 584 -0.31 36.66 30.68
N LEU A 585 0.60 35.71 30.92
CA LEU A 585 0.54 34.36 30.35
C LEU A 585 -0.68 33.57 30.83
N PHE A 586 -1.08 33.73 32.10
CA PHE A 586 -2.29 33.11 32.64
C PHE A 586 -3.58 33.72 32.07
N GLU A 587 -3.62 35.04 31.86
CA GLU A 587 -4.76 35.71 31.21
C GLU A 587 -4.88 35.36 29.72
N LEU A 588 -3.76 35.21 29.00
CA LEU A 588 -3.73 34.66 27.64
C LEU A 588 -4.27 33.22 27.59
N LYS A 589 -3.76 32.35 28.47
CA LYS A 589 -4.20 30.96 28.63
C LYS A 589 -5.71 30.88 28.86
N LYS A 590 -6.23 31.71 29.78
CA LYS A 590 -7.64 31.80 30.10
C LYS A 590 -8.49 32.29 28.92
N ALA A 591 -8.07 33.35 28.23
CA ALA A 591 -8.78 33.90 27.07
C ALA A 591 -8.89 32.92 25.90
N ASP A 592 -7.94 31.99 25.77
CA ASP A 592 -8.02 30.89 24.81
C ASP A 592 -9.01 29.79 25.22
N CYS A 593 -9.18 29.51 26.53
CA CYS A 593 -10.16 28.55 27.04
C CYS A 593 -11.60 29.08 27.05
N GLU A 594 -11.81 30.40 27.13
CA GLU A 594 -13.14 31.02 27.20
C GLU A 594 -13.77 31.31 25.81
N ARG A 595 -13.11 30.94 24.70
CA ARG A 595 -13.69 31.03 23.34
C ARG A 595 -14.70 29.89 23.09
N PRO A 596 -15.98 30.18 22.79
CA PRO A 596 -17.00 29.14 22.59
C PRO A 596 -16.89 28.48 21.21
N ALA A 597 -16.93 27.15 21.17
CA ALA A 597 -16.90 26.34 19.94
C ALA A 597 -18.26 26.34 19.17
N THR A 598 -18.94 27.48 19.12
CA THR A 598 -20.27 27.62 18.49
C THR A 598 -20.41 28.97 17.77
N ALA A 599 -19.81 29.06 16.59
CA ALA A 599 -20.22 29.98 15.53
C ALA A 599 -20.84 29.13 14.39
N PRO A 600 -21.87 29.62 13.67
CA PRO A 600 -22.52 28.85 12.61
C PRO A 600 -21.66 28.81 11.35
N GLU A 601 -21.84 27.75 10.55
CA GLU A 601 -21.19 27.58 9.24
C GLU A 601 -21.51 28.76 8.30
N GLY A 602 -20.45 29.44 7.87
CA GLY A 602 -20.47 30.57 6.95
C GLY A 602 -19.04 30.86 6.49
N GLU A 603 -18.89 31.36 5.27
CA GLU A 603 -17.59 31.46 4.56
C GLU A 603 -16.58 32.40 5.26
N GLU A 604 -15.79 31.86 6.18
CA GLU A 604 -14.56 32.47 6.72
C GLU A 604 -13.37 31.53 6.45
N ASP A 605 -12.28 32.07 5.87
CA ASP A 605 -11.21 31.26 5.28
C ASP A 605 -10.42 30.43 6.31
N GLU A 606 -10.36 29.08 6.14
CA GLU A 606 -9.49 28.19 6.93
C GLU A 606 -7.99 28.58 6.92
N ASP A 607 -7.60 29.43 5.97
CA ASP A 607 -6.23 29.89 5.74
C ASP A 607 -5.69 30.78 6.88
N ASP A 608 -6.53 31.49 7.63
CA ASP A 608 -6.05 32.51 8.59
C ASP A 608 -5.64 31.94 9.96
N GLU A 609 -6.30 30.88 10.46
CA GLU A 609 -5.75 30.10 11.60
C GLU A 609 -4.44 29.39 11.21
N ARG A 610 -4.36 28.87 9.97
CA ARG A 610 -3.15 28.21 9.44
C ARG A 610 -1.97 29.19 9.36
N ARG A 611 -2.20 30.46 9.00
CA ARG A 611 -1.17 31.52 8.95
C ARG A 611 -0.61 31.93 10.31
N PHE A 612 -1.35 31.76 11.40
CA PHE A 612 -0.89 32.18 12.72
C PHE A 612 0.19 31.26 13.32
N TYR A 613 0.31 30.02 12.82
CA TYR A 613 1.18 28.98 13.39
C TYR A 613 2.13 28.28 12.39
N MET A 614 2.15 28.67 11.11
CA MET A 614 3.01 28.08 10.08
C MET A 614 3.87 29.15 9.39
N PRO A 615 5.18 28.94 9.21
CA PRO A 615 5.96 29.71 8.24
C PRO A 615 5.47 29.36 6.82
N THR A 616 5.37 30.35 5.93
CA THR A 616 5.26 30.07 4.50
C THR A 616 6.56 29.42 4.01
N PRO A 617 6.51 28.40 3.14
CA PRO A 617 7.71 27.76 2.63
C PRO A 617 8.47 28.77 1.74
N GLN A 618 9.64 29.20 2.19
CA GLN A 618 10.58 29.90 1.32
C GLN A 618 10.98 28.95 0.20
N ARG A 619 10.88 29.40 -1.06
CA ARG A 619 11.54 28.72 -2.16
C ARG A 619 13.04 28.80 -1.91
N PHE A 620 13.70 27.66 -1.79
CA PHE A 620 15.13 27.58 -1.99
C PHE A 620 15.39 27.88 -3.47
N ASN A 621 15.93 29.07 -3.74
CA ASN A 621 16.82 29.22 -4.89
C ASN A 621 18.15 28.61 -4.47
N GLU A 622 18.64 27.64 -5.23
CA GLU A 622 20.03 27.20 -5.16
C GLU A 622 20.87 28.18 -5.99
N GLU A 623 21.47 29.18 -5.34
CA GLU A 623 22.55 29.98 -5.91
C GLU A 623 23.74 29.93 -4.94
N GLU A 624 24.91 29.61 -5.47
CA GLU A 624 26.16 29.44 -4.71
C GLU A 624 26.82 30.81 -4.46
N GLU A 625 27.29 31.07 -3.24
CA GLU A 625 28.17 32.21 -2.94
C GLU A 625 29.47 31.70 -2.31
N ASP A 626 30.58 31.88 -3.05
CA ASP A 626 31.96 31.90 -2.51
C ASP A 626 32.22 33.25 -1.82
N ASP A 627 33.16 33.29 -0.87
CA ASP A 627 33.50 34.48 -0.07
C ASP A 627 33.98 35.70 -0.90
N ASP A 628 33.53 36.92 -0.53
CA ASP A 628 34.44 38.03 -0.17
C ASP A 628 33.72 39.23 0.52
N GLU A 629 34.43 39.90 1.44
CA GLU A 629 33.97 40.98 2.34
C GLU A 629 34.46 42.40 1.87
N PRO A 630 34.18 43.57 2.53
CA PRO A 630 33.06 43.99 3.42
C PRO A 630 32.61 45.50 3.28
N MET A 631 31.73 45.93 4.22
CA MET A 631 31.58 47.28 4.85
C MET A 631 30.65 48.40 4.27
N ASN A 632 30.06 49.14 5.25
CA ASN A 632 29.50 50.51 5.25
C ASN A 632 28.12 50.75 4.54
N SER A 633 27.05 51.16 5.25
CA SER A 633 26.72 52.46 5.92
C SER A 633 26.01 53.45 4.95
N ASP A 634 24.87 54.12 5.21
CA ASP A 634 24.01 54.30 6.41
C ASP A 634 22.55 54.67 6.00
N ASP A 635 21.66 54.80 7.00
CA ASP A 635 20.43 55.64 7.09
C ASP A 635 19.12 55.38 6.27
N GLU A 636 18.13 54.90 7.03
CA GLU A 636 16.69 55.29 7.11
C GLU A 636 16.36 56.77 6.72
N PRO A 637 15.11 57.14 6.27
CA PRO A 637 13.94 57.12 7.18
C PRO A 637 12.51 56.90 6.61
N VAL A 638 11.73 56.07 7.32
CA VAL A 638 10.27 56.09 7.63
C VAL A 638 9.23 56.90 6.81
N SER A 639 8.14 56.19 6.41
CA SER A 639 6.67 56.48 6.51
C SER A 639 6.08 57.90 6.18
N VAL A 640 4.83 58.06 5.70
CA VAL A 640 3.52 57.78 6.34
C VAL A 640 2.36 57.71 5.31
N PHE A 641 1.28 57.00 5.68
CA PHE A 641 -0.11 56.98 5.17
C PHE A 641 -0.65 58.30 4.51
N SER A 642 -1.70 58.32 3.65
CA SER A 642 -3.01 57.70 3.91
C SER A 642 -4.03 57.66 2.74
N ARG A 643 -4.80 56.56 2.71
CA ARG A 643 -6.25 56.38 2.39
C ARG A 643 -7.01 57.29 1.38
N ALA A 644 -7.44 56.62 0.31
CA ALA A 644 -8.87 56.29 -0.02
C ALA A 644 -9.76 57.22 -0.91
N ALA A 645 -10.31 56.54 -1.94
CA ALA A 645 -11.69 56.60 -2.48
C ALA A 645 -12.26 57.89 -3.13
N SER A 646 -12.65 57.77 -4.41
CA SER A 646 -14.04 58.07 -4.87
C SER A 646 -14.34 57.63 -6.32
N GLN A 647 -15.64 57.55 -6.62
CA GLN A 647 -16.31 57.21 -7.89
C GLN A 647 -16.58 58.49 -8.77
N PRO A 648 -17.27 58.44 -9.94
CA PRO A 648 -17.15 57.56 -11.12
C PRO A 648 -17.46 58.27 -12.50
N LYS A 649 -17.67 57.47 -13.57
CA LYS A 649 -18.61 57.65 -14.72
C LYS A 649 -18.29 58.57 -15.95
N THR A 650 -18.30 57.90 -17.12
CA THR A 650 -19.03 58.21 -18.39
C THR A 650 -18.42 58.93 -19.63
N ARG A 651 -18.32 58.13 -20.71
CA ARG A 651 -18.79 58.34 -22.12
C ARG A 651 -18.16 59.40 -23.07
N GLY A 652 -17.49 58.89 -24.13
CA GLY A 652 -17.29 59.52 -25.46
C GLY A 652 -16.18 58.80 -26.24
N ARG A 653 -16.32 58.13 -27.41
CA ARG A 653 -17.16 58.17 -28.63
C ARG A 653 -16.51 58.89 -29.85
N GLY A 654 -15.59 58.21 -30.54
CA GLY A 654 -15.08 58.51 -31.90
C GLY A 654 -14.25 57.30 -32.42
N ARG A 655 -14.49 56.72 -33.61
CA ARG A 655 -14.03 57.16 -34.97
C ARG A 655 -12.53 57.49 -34.99
N GLY A 656 -11.64 56.86 -35.79
CA GLY A 656 -11.76 55.91 -36.91
C GLY A 656 -10.58 56.12 -37.90
N SER A 657 -10.46 55.33 -38.98
CA SER A 657 -9.37 55.37 -40.01
C SER A 657 -8.01 54.79 -39.53
N ARG A 658 -7.45 53.69 -40.06
CA ARG A 658 -6.94 53.34 -41.42
C ARG A 658 -5.61 54.01 -41.83
N GLY A 659 -4.60 53.18 -42.15
CA GLY A 659 -3.77 53.32 -43.38
C GLY A 659 -2.24 53.38 -43.22
N GLY A 660 -1.50 52.70 -44.11
CA GLY A 660 -0.03 52.83 -44.33
C GLY A 660 0.85 52.11 -43.29
N ALA A 661 1.65 51.07 -43.54
CA ALA A 661 2.27 50.45 -44.72
C ALA A 661 3.57 51.10 -45.26
N THR A 662 4.56 50.23 -45.57
CA THR A 662 5.83 50.46 -46.32
C THR A 662 6.98 51.23 -45.63
N ARG A 663 8.30 51.04 -45.94
CA ARG A 663 9.08 49.90 -46.56
C ARG A 663 10.59 50.26 -46.64
N GLY A 664 11.49 49.30 -46.36
CA GLY A 664 12.88 49.27 -46.89
C GLY A 664 14.03 49.40 -45.85
N THR A 665 15.29 49.01 -46.14
CA THR A 665 15.82 48.37 -47.38
C THR A 665 17.23 47.74 -47.24
N ARG A 666 17.47 46.60 -47.95
CA ARG A 666 18.78 46.00 -48.41
C ARG A 666 19.74 45.44 -47.33
N GLY A 667 20.45 44.29 -47.50
CA GLY A 667 20.62 43.31 -48.61
C GLY A 667 21.40 42.03 -48.15
N LYS A 668 22.19 41.23 -48.91
CA LYS A 668 22.60 41.22 -50.33
C LYS A 668 23.22 39.87 -50.89
N ALA A 669 22.76 38.67 -50.47
CA ALA A 669 23.10 37.32 -51.07
C ALA A 669 24.55 36.76 -50.82
N THR A 670 24.99 35.53 -51.17
CA THR A 670 24.66 34.54 -52.27
C THR A 670 25.06 33.05 -52.02
N LYS A 671 24.27 32.07 -52.58
CA LYS A 671 24.63 30.76 -53.26
C LYS A 671 25.55 29.67 -52.58
N ALA A 672 25.61 28.38 -52.98
CA ALA A 672 24.66 27.40 -53.58
C ALA A 672 25.25 25.94 -53.74
N SER A 673 24.44 24.89 -53.45
CA SER A 673 24.26 23.55 -54.10
C SER A 673 25.40 22.55 -54.55
N THR A 674 25.34 21.33 -53.99
CA THR A 674 25.29 19.93 -54.60
C THR A 674 26.45 19.18 -55.33
N SER A 675 26.78 17.97 -54.83
CA SER A 675 26.81 16.62 -55.49
C SER A 675 26.89 15.52 -54.38
N ARG A 676 26.36 14.27 -54.39
CA ARG A 676 26.16 13.14 -55.36
C ARG A 676 27.49 12.39 -55.70
N ALA A 677 27.61 11.05 -55.76
CA ALA A 677 26.61 9.96 -55.86
C ALA A 677 26.91 8.68 -54.98
N GLN A 678 26.79 7.45 -55.52
CA GLN A 678 26.35 6.20 -54.86
C GLN A 678 26.89 4.92 -55.59
N ILE A 679 26.74 3.73 -54.97
CA ILE A 679 26.66 2.34 -55.54
C ILE A 679 27.90 1.42 -55.37
N ASP A 680 27.63 0.19 -54.87
CA ASP A 680 28.33 -1.13 -54.92
C ASP A 680 29.86 -1.25 -54.62
N SER A 681 30.45 -2.42 -54.39
CA SER A 681 30.17 -3.68 -53.64
C SER A 681 31.38 -4.62 -53.87
N ASP A 682 31.45 -5.72 -53.10
CA ASP A 682 32.24 -6.97 -53.33
C ASP A 682 33.49 -7.23 -52.45
N ASP A 683 33.83 -8.53 -52.39
CA ASP A 683 34.94 -9.26 -51.76
C ASP A 683 35.14 -9.28 -50.22
N ASP A 684 34.93 -10.48 -49.69
CA ASP A 684 35.81 -11.28 -48.83
C ASP A 684 36.34 -10.77 -47.46
N GLY A 685 36.18 -11.66 -46.47
CA GLY A 685 37.39 -12.44 -46.13
C GLY A 685 37.92 -12.44 -44.70
N PHE A 686 37.17 -13.03 -43.76
CA PHE A 686 37.71 -13.97 -42.77
C PHE A 686 38.82 -13.52 -41.76
N VAL A 687 38.38 -13.46 -40.49
CA VAL A 687 39.03 -14.07 -39.30
C VAL A 687 39.72 -13.20 -38.24
N VAL A 688 39.50 -13.68 -37.00
CA VAL A 688 40.07 -13.30 -35.71
C VAL A 688 41.52 -13.75 -35.61
N LEU A 689 42.39 -12.94 -34.98
CA LEU A 689 43.34 -13.46 -33.99
C LEU A 689 43.82 -12.36 -33.02
N ASP A 690 44.17 -12.81 -31.82
CA ASP A 690 44.79 -12.07 -30.73
C ASP A 690 46.32 -12.24 -30.84
N ASP A 691 47.11 -11.25 -30.42
CA ASP A 691 48.27 -11.49 -29.53
C ASP A 691 48.95 -10.20 -29.01
N SER A 692 49.76 -10.39 -27.97
CA SER A 692 50.39 -9.36 -27.12
C SER A 692 51.79 -8.89 -27.54
N ASP A 693 52.27 -7.76 -26.98
CA ASP A 693 53.73 -7.57 -26.72
C ASP A 693 54.07 -6.51 -25.63
N SER A 694 55.31 -6.47 -25.13
CA SER A 694 55.82 -5.59 -24.01
C SER A 694 57.37 -5.61 -23.87
N PRO A 695 58.07 -4.83 -22.98
CA PRO A 695 57.72 -3.60 -22.23
C PRO A 695 58.42 -2.32 -22.83
N PRO A 696 59.59 -1.69 -22.42
CA PRO A 696 60.51 -1.71 -21.25
C PRO A 696 60.63 -0.30 -20.51
N PRO A 697 61.67 0.04 -19.69
CA PRO A 697 61.71 1.21 -18.75
C PRO A 697 62.92 2.21 -18.96
N PRO A 698 63.56 2.96 -17.99
CA PRO A 698 63.31 3.26 -16.54
C PRO A 698 63.66 4.69 -15.95
N ALA A 699 63.40 4.86 -14.63
CA ALA A 699 64.06 5.75 -13.62
C ALA A 699 63.65 7.27 -13.53
N ARG A 700 63.88 8.08 -12.46
CA ARG A 700 64.77 7.99 -11.25
C ARG A 700 64.43 8.98 -10.08
N ALA A 701 64.17 8.47 -8.85
CA ALA A 701 64.42 9.05 -7.48
C ALA A 701 63.92 10.50 -7.08
N THR A 702 63.95 11.04 -5.83
CA THR A 702 64.60 10.71 -4.52
C THR A 702 63.96 11.46 -3.30
N ARG A 703 63.93 10.86 -2.08
CA ARG A 703 63.87 11.48 -0.69
C ARG A 703 62.64 12.37 -0.30
N GLY A 704 62.24 12.53 0.98
CA GLY A 704 62.62 11.88 2.26
C GLY A 704 62.20 12.66 3.54
N ARG A 705 62.17 12.00 4.72
CA ARG A 705 61.66 12.43 6.07
C ARG A 705 60.12 12.38 6.26
N GLY A 706 59.53 11.96 7.38
CA GLY A 706 59.99 11.02 8.43
C GLY A 706 59.93 11.49 9.91
N ARG A 707 58.99 10.93 10.71
CA ARG A 707 59.11 10.71 12.18
C ARG A 707 58.12 9.60 12.63
N ALA A 708 58.37 8.93 13.76
CA ALA A 708 57.63 7.72 14.17
C ALA A 708 57.55 7.50 15.70
N LYS A 709 56.56 6.69 16.11
CA LYS A 709 56.47 5.81 17.30
C LYS A 709 55.42 4.72 16.93
N ALA A 710 55.65 3.40 16.95
CA ALA A 710 56.28 2.49 17.93
C ALA A 710 55.46 2.41 19.24
N THR A 711 55.08 1.24 19.77
CA THR A 711 55.30 -0.20 19.41
C THR A 711 54.18 -1.03 20.09
N THR A 712 53.82 -2.26 19.71
CA THR A 712 54.57 -3.54 19.92
C THR A 712 54.08 -4.67 19.00
N THR A 713 54.77 -5.83 19.02
CA THR A 713 54.58 -6.95 18.09
C THR A 713 54.07 -8.23 18.77
N SER A 714 53.40 -9.13 18.02
CA SER A 714 53.83 -10.55 17.96
C SER A 714 53.25 -11.36 16.79
N ARG A 715 54.18 -12.06 16.11
CA ARG A 715 54.08 -13.41 15.48
C ARG A 715 52.87 -13.81 14.62
N LYS A 716 53.14 -13.85 13.32
CA LYS A 716 52.80 -14.94 12.36
C LYS A 716 52.25 -16.24 12.97
N ARG A 717 51.19 -16.77 12.35
CA ARG A 717 51.31 -17.96 11.50
C ARG A 717 50.22 -17.97 10.44
N ASP A 718 50.64 -18.34 9.23
CA ASP A 718 49.80 -18.59 8.06
C ASP A 718 49.98 -20.07 7.70
N MET A 719 48.91 -20.74 7.30
CA MET A 719 48.87 -22.17 6.95
C MET A 719 47.76 -22.40 5.94
N SER A 720 48.14 -22.57 4.68
CA SER A 720 47.27 -23.02 3.60
C SER A 720 47.03 -24.55 3.64
N PHE A 721 46.07 -25.01 2.83
CA PHE A 721 45.65 -26.41 2.67
C PHE A 721 44.97 -27.06 3.88
N PHE A 722 43.64 -26.91 3.97
CA PHE A 722 42.75 -27.88 3.33
C PHE A 722 41.45 -27.20 2.87
#